data_AF-A0A4D6L5W7-F1
#
_entry.id   AF-A0A4D6L5W7-F1
#
_cell.length_a   1.000
_cell.length_b   1.000
_cell.length_c   1.000
_cell.angle_alpha   90.00
_cell.angle_beta   90.00
_cell.angle_gamma   90.00
#
_symmetry.space_group_name_H-M   'P 1'
#
loop_
_entity.id
_entity.type
_entity.pdbx_description
1 polymer ?
#
loop_
_entity_poly.entity_id
_entity_poly.type
_entity_poly.pdbx_seq_one_letter_code
_entity_poly.pdbx_strand_id
1 'polypeptide(L)'
;MQESDSSIEQAKLLKEDESDSSIEQAKLLKEDVRKRLVSPIDDNNFSFKLNFIDSVQRLGVSYHFEQEIDSALCRIYEISTKDNDIIANNDDLYHTALLFRLLRQHGYRISPSVFFKFKDQSGKFKESLANDIEGMLCLYEAAQIRCHGEHVLEEAHNFSLEQLTQFMTTQLSCSLTTRVQHSLRQSLCRGLPRLEATYFMSFYEEYPSHDEKLLTFAKLDFNKLQELHLKEVSNLTKWWAKDLDVSSNLPFTRDRIVECYFWALGVYFEPQYSRWITAKLAALGTIIDDIYDAYGTIEELNLFTIAIDRWDTRCLVDLPKYMQVCYKAILDVYEEIEQEMRKQRKVFSIKYVKKEIKRLVHAQMAEATWCHSNHIPTLEEYMQVRILSSGYPMLITSSFLGMEDITEEILIWATNEPIIIAACTLMFRITDDIVGDEIEQERQHVVSSIQCYMKEHKISRKRAIEELLKLVENAWKDINDACLAPTQVPMKFLMCAVNFTRVADVFYKDEDTYTNAGGIMKDHIETLLVKKISIEQAKLLKEDVRKRLVSPIDDNNFSFKLNFIDSVQRLGVSYHFEQEIDSALCRIYEISTKDNDIIANNDDLYHTALLFRLLRQHGYRISPSIFCKFEDQTGKFKGSLTDDIEGMLSLYEATQLRCHGEDVLEEAHKFSLEQLTKSVTTQLSSSLAARVEHSLRQSLRRGLPRLEATYYMSFYEEDPSHDEKLLTFAKLDFNKLQEIHLEEVSSLTKWWAKDLDVSTNLPFTRDRITECCFWNIGVYFEPQYCRWITTKLTALASIIDDIYDAYGTIEELELFTNAVERWDICCLVDLPKYMQLCYKAILDVFEEIELEMRKEGKVYCIKYVKKEMKRLVQSHMAEARWCHSNHTPTLEEYMQVRRTSGGYPLLITASFLGMEDSTEQDLIWATNEPVIIAASAVVARISDDIVGDEIEQERQHVVSSIQCYMKDHKISRKCAIEELFKLVENAWKDINDACLAPTQVPMKILMRAVNFARVIDVLYKDEDIYTNAGGIMKDHIETLLVKKMSV
;
A
#
# COMPACT_ATOMS: atom_id res chain seq x y z
N MET A 1 0.67 18.43 29.27
CA MET A 1 0.44 16.96 29.37
C MET A 1 -1.07 16.63 29.53
N GLN A 2 -1.96 17.41 28.91
CA GLN A 2 -3.41 17.16 28.85
C GLN A 2 -4.01 17.42 27.44
N GLU A 3 -3.17 17.70 26.44
CA GLU A 3 -3.57 17.92 25.04
C GLU A 3 -3.25 16.72 24.12
N SER A 4 -2.65 15.65 24.65
CA SER A 4 -2.30 14.44 23.89
C SER A 4 -3.40 13.38 23.84
N ASP A 5 -4.47 13.53 24.62
CA ASP A 5 -5.57 12.54 24.68
C ASP A 5 -6.72 12.85 23.69
N SER A 6 -6.88 14.10 23.26
CA SER A 6 -7.97 14.52 22.34
C SER A 6 -7.69 14.19 20.86
N SER A 7 -6.42 14.13 20.46
CA SER A 7 -6.00 13.77 19.10
C SER A 7 -6.10 12.27 18.82
N ILE A 8 -6.03 11.43 19.86
CA ILE A 8 -6.21 9.96 19.76
C ILE A 8 -7.70 9.61 19.64
N GLU A 9 -8.60 10.41 20.23
CA GLU A 9 -10.04 10.20 20.17
C GLU A 9 -10.64 10.66 18.82
N GLN A 10 -10.12 11.74 18.24
CA GLN A 10 -10.45 12.16 16.86
C GLN A 10 -9.88 11.21 15.79
N ALA A 11 -8.69 10.63 15.99
CA ALA A 11 -8.14 9.58 15.11
C ALA A 11 -8.90 8.24 15.19
N LYS A 12 -9.64 7.99 16.27
CA LYS A 12 -10.57 6.85 16.38
C LYS A 12 -11.87 7.07 15.61
N LEU A 13 -12.41 8.30 15.66
CA LEU A 13 -13.61 8.67 14.91
C LEU A 13 -13.36 8.71 13.39
N LEU A 14 -12.18 9.14 12.95
CA LEU A 14 -11.79 9.15 11.52
C LEU A 14 -11.52 7.74 10.94
N LYS A 15 -11.18 6.75 11.79
CA LYS A 15 -11.10 5.33 11.38
C LYS A 15 -12.45 4.67 11.21
N GLU A 16 -13.52 5.23 11.78
CA GLU A 16 -14.87 4.70 11.63
C GLU A 16 -15.46 5.08 10.25
N ASP A 17 -15.16 6.29 9.73
CA ASP A 17 -15.66 6.77 8.42
C ASP A 17 -14.97 6.11 7.19
N GLU A 18 -13.64 5.88 7.19
CA GLU A 18 -12.96 5.09 6.13
C GLU A 18 -13.48 3.63 6.07
N SER A 19 -14.00 3.13 7.19
CA SER A 19 -14.59 1.80 7.25
C SER A 19 -15.92 1.75 6.50
N ASP A 20 -16.74 2.80 6.53
CA ASP A 20 -18.12 2.73 6.06
C ASP A 20 -18.26 2.61 4.52
N SER A 21 -17.42 3.30 3.74
CA SER A 21 -17.43 3.23 2.26
C SER A 21 -16.92 1.88 1.73
N SER A 22 -15.79 1.39 2.27
CA SER A 22 -15.25 0.06 1.93
C SER A 22 -16.15 -1.08 2.41
N ILE A 23 -16.82 -0.90 3.55
CA ILE A 23 -17.82 -1.84 4.08
C ILE A 23 -19.04 -1.89 3.17
N GLU A 24 -19.53 -0.76 2.67
CA GLU A 24 -20.71 -0.73 1.80
C GLU A 24 -20.41 -1.37 0.43
N GLN A 25 -19.24 -1.07 -0.15
CA GLN A 25 -18.78 -1.75 -1.36
C GLN A 25 -18.65 -3.27 -1.16
N ALA A 26 -18.04 -3.70 -0.04
CA ALA A 26 -17.90 -5.12 0.27
C ALA A 26 -19.26 -5.82 0.44
N LYS A 27 -20.26 -5.16 1.03
CA LYS A 27 -21.64 -5.69 1.13
C LYS A 27 -22.28 -5.86 -0.25
N LEU A 28 -22.15 -4.86 -1.12
CA LEU A 28 -22.71 -4.91 -2.48
C LEU A 28 -22.08 -6.04 -3.30
N LEU A 29 -20.75 -6.19 -3.24
CA LEU A 29 -20.04 -7.26 -3.91
C LEU A 29 -20.38 -8.64 -3.32
N LYS A 30 -20.50 -8.75 -2.00
CA LYS A 30 -20.95 -9.97 -1.32
C LYS A 30 -22.31 -10.43 -1.84
N GLU A 31 -23.26 -9.50 -1.96
CA GLU A 31 -24.60 -9.80 -2.47
C GLU A 31 -24.60 -10.19 -3.96
N ASP A 32 -23.72 -9.60 -4.78
CA ASP A 32 -23.52 -9.98 -6.19
C ASP A 32 -23.01 -11.44 -6.29
N VAL A 33 -22.00 -11.81 -5.50
CA VAL A 33 -21.48 -13.18 -5.42
C VAL A 33 -22.57 -14.15 -4.95
N ARG A 34 -23.33 -13.79 -3.90
CA ARG A 34 -24.45 -14.59 -3.40
C ARG A 34 -25.49 -14.88 -4.48
N LYS A 35 -25.91 -13.85 -5.23
CA LYS A 35 -26.87 -13.98 -6.33
C LYS A 35 -26.39 -14.95 -7.41
N ARG A 36 -25.09 -14.93 -7.74
CA ARG A 36 -24.49 -15.88 -8.69
C ARG A 36 -24.44 -17.30 -8.12
N LEU A 37 -24.19 -17.48 -6.82
CA LEU A 37 -24.21 -18.80 -6.17
C LEU A 37 -25.62 -19.41 -6.12
N VAL A 38 -26.68 -18.61 -5.96
CA VAL A 38 -28.06 -19.13 -5.90
C VAL A 38 -28.77 -19.21 -7.27
N SER A 39 -28.12 -18.76 -8.35
CA SER A 39 -28.71 -18.83 -9.69
C SER A 39 -29.05 -20.28 -10.08
N PRO A 40 -30.17 -20.54 -10.80
CA PRO A 40 -30.54 -21.89 -11.24
C PRO A 40 -29.43 -22.57 -12.04
N ILE A 41 -29.28 -23.88 -11.87
CA ILE A 41 -28.29 -24.69 -12.59
C ILE A 41 -29.01 -25.40 -13.74
N ASP A 42 -28.50 -25.21 -14.96
CA ASP A 42 -28.94 -25.86 -16.18
C ASP A 42 -27.73 -26.34 -17.01
N ASP A 43 -27.99 -27.08 -18.09
CA ASP A 43 -26.95 -27.68 -18.93
C ASP A 43 -26.01 -26.64 -19.57
N ASN A 44 -26.46 -25.39 -19.76
CA ASN A 44 -25.67 -24.34 -20.39
C ASN A 44 -24.74 -23.61 -19.40
N ASN A 45 -25.04 -23.66 -18.10
CA ASN A 45 -24.27 -22.96 -17.07
C ASN A 45 -23.57 -23.88 -16.06
N PHE A 46 -23.76 -25.19 -16.15
CA PHE A 46 -23.19 -26.19 -15.22
C PHE A 46 -21.68 -26.03 -15.02
N SER A 47 -20.90 -25.99 -16.10
CA SER A 47 -19.44 -25.83 -16.03
C SER A 47 -19.01 -24.48 -15.46
N PHE A 48 -19.73 -23.41 -15.81
CA PHE A 48 -19.49 -22.08 -15.23
C PHE A 48 -19.75 -22.09 -13.72
N LYS A 49 -20.84 -22.74 -13.28
CA LYS A 49 -21.18 -22.85 -11.85
C LYS A 49 -20.11 -23.59 -11.06
N LEU A 50 -19.60 -24.70 -11.59
CA LEU A 50 -18.50 -25.45 -10.96
C LEU A 50 -17.25 -24.59 -10.80
N ASN A 51 -16.81 -23.92 -11.87
CA ASN A 51 -15.65 -23.03 -11.83
C ASN A 51 -15.85 -21.84 -10.88
N PHE A 52 -17.08 -21.31 -10.81
CA PHE A 52 -17.39 -20.21 -9.90
C PHE A 52 -17.34 -20.65 -8.43
N ILE A 53 -17.90 -21.82 -8.09
CA ILE A 53 -17.80 -22.40 -6.74
C ILE A 53 -16.34 -22.65 -6.36
N ASP A 54 -15.54 -23.22 -7.25
CA ASP A 54 -14.11 -23.44 -7.03
C ASP A 54 -13.38 -22.10 -6.80
N SER A 55 -13.68 -21.08 -7.61
CA SER A 55 -13.08 -19.75 -7.48
C SER A 55 -13.43 -19.10 -6.13
N VAL A 56 -14.69 -19.18 -5.69
CA VAL A 56 -15.14 -18.66 -4.39
C VAL A 56 -14.42 -19.34 -3.22
N GLN A 57 -14.22 -20.67 -3.29
CA GLN A 57 -13.48 -21.42 -2.28
C GLN A 57 -12.00 -21.08 -2.28
N ARG A 58 -11.36 -21.09 -3.45
CA ARG A 58 -9.92 -20.84 -3.60
C ARG A 58 -9.54 -19.40 -3.31
N LEU A 59 -10.45 -18.43 -3.47
CA LEU A 59 -10.23 -17.04 -3.07
C LEU A 59 -10.44 -16.80 -1.56
N GLY A 60 -10.78 -17.84 -0.79
CA GLY A 60 -10.88 -17.78 0.66
C GLY A 60 -12.11 -17.04 1.19
N VAL A 61 -13.16 -16.89 0.37
CA VAL A 61 -14.40 -16.17 0.73
C VAL A 61 -15.63 -17.10 0.86
N SER A 62 -15.46 -18.41 0.73
CA SER A 62 -16.56 -19.38 0.80
C SER A 62 -17.27 -19.42 2.15
N TYR A 63 -16.59 -19.05 3.24
CA TYR A 63 -17.18 -19.01 4.59
C TYR A 63 -18.36 -18.03 4.71
N HIS A 64 -18.49 -17.09 3.77
CA HIS A 64 -19.66 -16.21 3.69
C HIS A 64 -20.90 -16.86 3.09
N PHE A 65 -20.75 -18.00 2.42
CA PHE A 65 -21.74 -18.59 1.53
C PHE A 65 -21.88 -20.11 1.71
N GLU A 66 -21.57 -20.64 2.90
CA GLU A 66 -21.57 -22.08 3.17
C GLU A 66 -22.90 -22.74 2.75
N GLN A 67 -24.03 -22.13 3.14
CA GLN A 67 -25.36 -22.65 2.81
C GLN A 67 -25.66 -22.62 1.31
N GLU A 68 -25.30 -21.54 0.62
CA GLU A 68 -25.48 -21.41 -0.82
C GLU A 68 -24.60 -22.41 -1.60
N ILE A 69 -23.36 -22.62 -1.15
CA ILE A 69 -22.43 -23.58 -1.75
C ILE A 69 -22.94 -25.01 -1.52
N ASP A 70 -23.34 -25.36 -0.31
CA ASP A 70 -23.89 -26.68 0.03
C ASP A 70 -25.13 -26.99 -0.81
N SER A 71 -26.06 -26.03 -0.90
CA SER A 71 -27.26 -26.18 -1.72
C SER A 71 -26.92 -26.35 -3.21
N ALA A 72 -25.95 -25.60 -3.73
CA ALA A 72 -25.54 -25.69 -5.13
C ALA A 72 -24.86 -27.04 -5.41
N LEU A 73 -23.94 -27.50 -4.54
CA LEU A 73 -23.26 -28.78 -4.68
C LEU A 73 -24.20 -29.96 -4.51
N CYS A 74 -25.18 -29.87 -3.61
CA CYS A 74 -26.24 -30.87 -3.50
C CYS A 74 -27.03 -30.99 -4.79
N ARG A 75 -27.39 -29.86 -5.41
CA ARG A 75 -28.09 -29.88 -6.69
C ARG A 75 -27.21 -30.44 -7.81
N ILE A 76 -25.93 -30.08 -7.83
CA ILE A 76 -24.94 -30.63 -8.78
C ILE A 76 -24.86 -32.14 -8.63
N TYR A 77 -24.72 -32.65 -7.40
CA TYR A 77 -24.70 -34.08 -7.12
C TYR A 77 -25.93 -34.79 -7.67
N GLU A 78 -27.14 -34.27 -7.41
CA GLU A 78 -28.40 -34.86 -7.88
C GLU A 78 -28.50 -34.99 -9.40
N ILE A 79 -27.99 -34.01 -10.16
CA ILE A 79 -28.11 -33.99 -11.63
C ILE A 79 -26.94 -34.70 -12.31
N SER A 80 -25.76 -34.73 -11.68
CA SER A 80 -24.54 -35.24 -12.30
C SER A 80 -24.16 -36.66 -11.86
N THR A 81 -24.85 -37.24 -10.87
CA THR A 81 -24.50 -38.55 -10.32
C THR A 81 -25.69 -39.51 -10.26
N LYS A 82 -25.37 -40.81 -10.30
CA LYS A 82 -26.32 -41.90 -10.05
C LYS A 82 -25.58 -43.02 -9.34
N ASP A 83 -26.13 -43.52 -8.22
CA ASP A 83 -25.51 -44.58 -7.42
C ASP A 83 -24.05 -44.26 -7.03
N ASN A 84 -23.76 -42.99 -6.75
CA ASN A 84 -22.42 -42.43 -6.49
C ASN A 84 -21.43 -42.44 -7.67
N ASP A 85 -21.82 -42.88 -8.86
CA ASP A 85 -21.04 -42.72 -10.08
C ASP A 85 -21.40 -41.40 -10.78
N ILE A 86 -20.41 -40.67 -11.30
CA ILE A 86 -20.64 -39.49 -12.14
C ILE A 86 -21.17 -39.96 -13.50
N ILE A 87 -22.36 -39.50 -13.89
CA ILE A 87 -23.01 -39.80 -15.17
C ILE A 87 -23.00 -38.63 -16.16
N ALA A 88 -22.52 -37.46 -15.73
CA ALA A 88 -22.39 -36.29 -16.60
C ALA A 88 -21.47 -36.63 -17.79
N ASN A 89 -22.02 -36.52 -19.00
CA ASN A 89 -21.32 -36.91 -20.23
C ASN A 89 -20.39 -35.78 -20.68
N ASN A 90 -19.30 -35.60 -19.95
CA ASN A 90 -18.22 -34.67 -20.31
C ASN A 90 -16.95 -35.45 -20.63
N ASP A 91 -16.48 -35.38 -21.87
CA ASP A 91 -15.21 -35.99 -22.30
C ASP A 91 -13.98 -35.15 -21.87
N ASP A 92 -14.21 -33.97 -21.29
CA ASP A 92 -13.18 -33.10 -20.75
C ASP A 92 -12.65 -33.59 -19.39
N LEU A 93 -11.33 -33.65 -19.29
CA LEU A 93 -10.65 -34.12 -18.09
C LEU A 93 -10.75 -33.11 -16.95
N TYR A 94 -10.50 -31.83 -17.24
CA TYR A 94 -10.52 -30.76 -16.25
C TYR A 94 -11.84 -30.71 -15.48
N HIS A 95 -12.98 -30.65 -16.17
CA HIS A 95 -14.29 -30.58 -15.53
C HIS A 95 -14.67 -31.88 -14.82
N THR A 96 -14.26 -33.04 -15.34
CA THR A 96 -14.50 -34.33 -14.65
C THR A 96 -13.73 -34.39 -13.34
N ALA A 97 -12.45 -34.02 -13.34
CA ALA A 97 -11.62 -33.97 -12.16
C ALA A 97 -12.10 -32.91 -11.15
N LEU A 98 -12.53 -31.74 -11.64
CA LEU A 98 -13.05 -30.66 -10.81
C LEU A 98 -14.34 -31.08 -10.08
N LEU A 99 -15.30 -31.64 -10.83
CA LEU A 99 -16.56 -32.14 -10.27
C LEU A 99 -16.30 -33.21 -9.21
N PHE A 100 -15.44 -34.19 -9.51
CA PHE A 100 -15.05 -35.22 -8.56
C PHE A 100 -14.44 -34.63 -7.28
N ARG A 101 -13.50 -33.70 -7.45
CA ARG A 101 -12.80 -33.04 -6.33
C ARG A 101 -13.76 -32.25 -5.45
N LEU A 102 -14.56 -31.36 -6.03
CA LEU A 102 -15.50 -30.52 -5.27
C LEU A 102 -16.52 -31.37 -4.50
N LEU A 103 -17.10 -32.40 -5.13
CA LEU A 103 -18.05 -33.28 -4.45
C LEU A 103 -17.39 -34.02 -3.28
N ARG A 104 -16.22 -34.61 -3.47
CA ARG A 104 -15.53 -35.31 -2.36
C ARG A 104 -15.05 -34.38 -1.26
N GLN A 105 -14.56 -33.18 -1.60
CA GLN A 105 -14.18 -32.16 -0.60
C GLN A 105 -15.37 -31.76 0.29
N HIS A 106 -16.60 -31.88 -0.21
CA HIS A 106 -17.85 -31.64 0.51
C HIS A 106 -18.48 -32.93 1.09
N GLY A 107 -17.70 -34.01 1.16
CA GLY A 107 -18.09 -35.26 1.82
C GLY A 107 -18.91 -36.23 0.97
N TYR A 108 -19.19 -35.93 -0.30
CA TYR A 108 -19.89 -36.89 -1.17
C TYR A 108 -18.97 -38.07 -1.53
N ARG A 109 -19.43 -39.30 -1.27
CA ARG A 109 -18.69 -40.53 -1.56
C ARG A 109 -18.78 -40.89 -3.05
N ILE A 110 -18.10 -40.13 -3.90
CA ILE A 110 -18.09 -40.33 -5.36
C ILE A 110 -17.13 -41.46 -5.76
N SER A 111 -17.58 -42.37 -6.62
CA SER A 111 -16.78 -43.46 -7.16
C SER A 111 -15.67 -42.95 -8.09
N PRO A 112 -14.42 -43.45 -7.95
CA PRO A 112 -13.32 -43.04 -8.82
C PRO A 112 -13.35 -43.75 -10.18
N SER A 113 -14.33 -44.63 -10.42
CA SER A 113 -14.55 -45.33 -11.69
C SER A 113 -14.70 -44.37 -12.88
N VAL A 114 -15.14 -43.13 -12.63
CA VAL A 114 -15.31 -42.06 -13.63
C VAL A 114 -14.03 -41.83 -14.44
N PHE A 115 -12.85 -42.08 -13.85
CA PHE A 115 -11.58 -41.86 -14.53
C PHE A 115 -11.21 -42.98 -15.53
N PHE A 116 -11.93 -44.11 -15.55
CA PHE A 116 -11.66 -45.19 -16.50
C PHE A 116 -11.88 -44.76 -17.96
N LYS A 117 -12.74 -43.79 -18.24
CA LYS A 117 -12.93 -43.26 -19.61
C LYS A 117 -11.69 -42.56 -20.18
N PHE A 118 -10.77 -42.14 -19.31
CA PHE A 118 -9.49 -41.53 -19.68
C PHE A 118 -8.37 -42.56 -19.86
N LYS A 119 -8.67 -43.85 -19.72
CA LYS A 119 -7.72 -44.94 -19.97
C LYS A 119 -7.84 -45.52 -21.37
N ASP A 120 -6.74 -46.04 -21.88
CA ASP A 120 -6.67 -46.73 -23.16
C ASP A 120 -7.06 -48.22 -23.02
N GLN A 121 -6.98 -48.97 -24.13
CA GLN A 121 -7.31 -50.41 -24.16
C GLN A 121 -6.35 -51.27 -23.33
N SER A 122 -5.16 -50.74 -22.98
CA SER A 122 -4.20 -51.42 -22.10
C SER A 122 -4.48 -51.19 -20.61
N GLY A 123 -5.43 -50.31 -20.28
CA GLY A 123 -5.79 -49.95 -18.91
C GLY A 123 -4.92 -48.85 -18.29
N LYS A 124 -4.11 -48.16 -19.10
CA LYS A 124 -3.28 -47.00 -18.67
C LYS A 124 -3.95 -45.68 -19.06
N PHE A 125 -3.65 -44.60 -18.33
CA PHE A 125 -4.10 -43.26 -18.73
C PHE A 125 -3.56 -42.90 -20.12
N LYS A 126 -4.42 -42.32 -20.97
CA LYS A 126 -4.08 -42.00 -22.36
C LYS A 126 -2.96 -40.94 -22.40
N GLU A 127 -1.86 -41.24 -23.09
CA GLU A 127 -0.76 -40.29 -23.33
C GLU A 127 -1.22 -38.99 -24.00
N SER A 128 -2.31 -39.02 -24.77
CA SER A 128 -2.87 -37.81 -25.40
C SER A 128 -3.32 -36.74 -24.40
N LEU A 129 -3.54 -37.12 -23.13
CA LEU A 129 -3.92 -36.21 -22.05
C LEU A 129 -2.76 -35.29 -21.61
N ALA A 130 -1.52 -35.65 -21.92
CA ALA A 130 -0.33 -34.87 -21.56
C ALA A 130 -0.34 -33.43 -22.10
N ASN A 131 -1.12 -33.16 -23.15
CA ASN A 131 -1.27 -31.81 -23.72
C ASN A 131 -2.27 -30.93 -22.96
N ASP A 132 -3.13 -31.51 -22.12
CA ASP A 132 -4.11 -30.79 -21.30
C ASP A 132 -3.56 -30.53 -19.90
N ILE A 133 -2.70 -29.51 -19.79
CA ILE A 133 -2.00 -29.19 -18.53
C ILE A 133 -2.97 -28.78 -17.42
N GLU A 134 -4.06 -28.08 -17.76
CA GLU A 134 -5.10 -27.71 -16.79
C GLU A 134 -5.84 -28.94 -16.28
N GLY A 135 -6.22 -29.85 -17.19
CA GLY A 135 -6.80 -31.14 -16.84
C GLY A 135 -5.85 -32.00 -16.00
N MET A 136 -4.55 -32.02 -16.32
CA MET A 136 -3.53 -32.71 -15.52
C MET A 136 -3.41 -32.15 -14.12
N LEU A 137 -3.35 -30.82 -13.98
CA LEU A 137 -3.29 -30.16 -12.69
C LEU A 137 -4.54 -30.47 -11.85
N CYS A 138 -5.72 -30.38 -12.46
CA CYS A 138 -6.96 -30.69 -11.77
C CYS A 138 -7.07 -32.19 -11.39
N LEU A 139 -6.60 -33.10 -12.25
CA LEU A 139 -6.53 -34.52 -11.97
C LEU A 139 -5.55 -34.83 -10.83
N TYR A 140 -4.39 -34.16 -10.80
CA TYR A 140 -3.42 -34.26 -9.72
C TYR A 140 -4.07 -33.88 -8.38
N GLU A 141 -4.73 -32.72 -8.32
CA GLU A 141 -5.42 -32.26 -7.10
C GLU A 141 -6.58 -33.19 -6.69
N ALA A 142 -7.33 -33.72 -7.67
CA ALA A 142 -8.39 -34.69 -7.43
C ALA A 142 -7.89 -36.06 -6.93
N ALA A 143 -6.67 -36.45 -7.30
CA ALA A 143 -6.07 -37.71 -6.85
C ALA A 143 -5.49 -37.63 -5.42
N GLN A 144 -5.31 -36.41 -4.88
CA GLN A 144 -4.83 -36.22 -3.51
C GLN A 144 -5.87 -36.54 -2.42
N ILE A 145 -7.16 -36.60 -2.80
CA ILE A 145 -8.28 -36.97 -1.92
C ILE A 145 -8.66 -38.46 -2.06
N ARG A 146 -7.68 -39.29 -2.42
CA ARG A 146 -7.82 -40.75 -2.54
C ARG A 146 -7.94 -41.41 -1.17
N CYS A 147 -8.72 -42.49 -1.13
CA CYS A 147 -8.96 -43.33 0.04
C CYS A 147 -8.26 -44.70 -0.12
N HIS A 148 -8.35 -45.55 0.90
CA HIS A 148 -7.76 -46.89 0.81
C HIS A 148 -8.41 -47.75 -0.28
N GLY A 149 -7.59 -48.52 -1.00
CA GLY A 149 -8.04 -49.44 -2.06
C GLY A 149 -8.37 -48.78 -3.41
N GLU A 150 -8.22 -47.47 -3.55
CA GLU A 150 -8.55 -46.72 -4.77
C GLU A 150 -7.40 -46.69 -5.78
N HIS A 151 -7.03 -47.86 -6.33
CA HIS A 151 -5.89 -48.02 -7.24
C HIS A 151 -5.90 -47.07 -8.44
N VAL A 152 -7.07 -46.75 -8.99
CA VAL A 152 -7.20 -45.82 -10.12
C VAL A 152 -6.74 -44.40 -9.78
N LEU A 153 -6.95 -43.93 -8.55
CA LEU A 153 -6.48 -42.61 -8.12
C LEU A 153 -4.99 -42.62 -7.79
N GLU A 154 -4.45 -43.74 -7.30
CA GLU A 154 -3.00 -43.90 -7.15
C GLU A 154 -2.30 -43.84 -8.51
N GLU A 155 -2.86 -44.51 -9.53
CA GLU A 155 -2.38 -44.39 -10.90
C GLU A 155 -2.56 -42.98 -11.47
N ALA A 156 -3.69 -42.32 -11.20
CA ALA A 156 -3.94 -40.95 -11.66
C ALA A 156 -2.95 -39.95 -11.03
N HIS A 157 -2.65 -40.11 -9.74
CA HIS A 157 -1.67 -39.30 -9.03
C HIS A 157 -0.28 -39.47 -9.66
N ASN A 158 0.18 -40.70 -9.85
CA ASN A 158 1.49 -40.97 -10.43
C ASN A 158 1.61 -40.47 -11.88
N PHE A 159 0.58 -40.72 -12.69
CA PHE A 159 0.53 -40.26 -14.08
C PHE A 159 0.57 -38.73 -14.17
N SER A 160 -0.32 -38.04 -13.46
CA SER A 160 -0.37 -36.58 -13.49
C SER A 160 0.91 -35.94 -12.91
N LEU A 161 1.48 -36.49 -11.85
CA LEU A 161 2.76 -36.03 -11.28
C LEU A 161 3.91 -36.15 -12.29
N GLU A 162 4.02 -37.29 -12.99
CA GLU A 162 5.04 -37.51 -14.02
C GLU A 162 4.90 -36.50 -15.17
N GLN A 163 3.68 -36.35 -15.71
CA GLN A 163 3.42 -35.44 -16.83
C GLN A 163 3.65 -33.96 -16.44
N LEU A 164 3.19 -33.53 -15.27
CA LEU A 164 3.42 -32.16 -14.78
C LEU A 164 4.91 -31.90 -14.50
N THR A 165 5.65 -32.89 -13.99
CA THR A 165 7.10 -32.78 -13.80
C THR A 165 7.82 -32.66 -15.14
N GLN A 166 7.44 -33.47 -16.13
CA GLN A 166 8.00 -33.37 -17.48
C GLN A 166 7.68 -32.01 -18.12
N PHE A 167 6.46 -31.51 -17.96
CA PHE A 167 6.06 -30.17 -18.40
C PHE A 167 6.98 -29.08 -17.83
N MET A 168 7.28 -29.11 -16.52
CA MET A 168 8.20 -28.16 -15.88
C MET A 168 9.62 -28.20 -16.48
N THR A 169 10.11 -29.37 -16.90
CA THR A 169 11.45 -29.50 -17.50
C THR A 169 11.53 -29.01 -18.95
N THR A 170 10.40 -28.90 -19.64
CA THR A 170 10.34 -28.58 -21.08
C THR A 170 9.95 -27.13 -21.40
N GLN A 171 9.37 -26.40 -20.43
CA GLN A 171 8.90 -25.03 -20.59
C GLN A 171 9.51 -24.10 -19.54
N LEU A 172 10.32 -23.12 -19.98
CA LEU A 172 11.20 -22.33 -19.11
C LEU A 172 10.67 -20.95 -18.67
N SER A 173 9.46 -20.51 -19.08
CA SER A 173 8.97 -19.18 -18.65
C SER A 173 7.51 -18.85 -19.02
N CYS A 174 6.52 -19.32 -18.24
CA CYS A 174 5.17 -18.72 -18.22
C CYS A 174 4.50 -18.90 -16.85
N SER A 175 3.46 -18.13 -16.55
CA SER A 175 2.77 -18.15 -15.26
C SER A 175 2.09 -19.48 -14.92
N LEU A 176 1.68 -20.24 -15.95
CA LEU A 176 1.19 -21.61 -15.79
C LEU A 176 2.27 -22.52 -15.17
N THR A 177 3.55 -22.36 -15.53
CA THR A 177 4.66 -23.12 -14.92
C THR A 177 4.79 -22.82 -13.43
N THR A 178 4.68 -21.55 -13.02
CA THR A 178 4.69 -21.16 -11.60
C THR A 178 3.54 -21.81 -10.84
N ARG A 179 2.35 -21.85 -11.43
CA ARG A 179 1.17 -22.48 -10.81
C ARG A 179 1.32 -23.99 -10.66
N VAL A 180 1.84 -24.67 -11.69
CA VAL A 180 2.15 -26.11 -11.63
C VAL A 180 3.21 -26.38 -10.56
N GLN A 181 4.30 -25.60 -10.54
CA GLN A 181 5.35 -25.72 -9.54
C GLN A 181 4.82 -25.53 -8.12
N HIS A 182 3.94 -24.54 -7.91
CA HIS A 182 3.27 -24.30 -6.63
C HIS A 182 2.45 -25.50 -6.20
N SER A 183 1.52 -25.99 -7.02
CA SER A 183 0.66 -27.13 -6.69
C SER A 183 1.44 -28.43 -6.46
N LEU A 184 2.53 -28.68 -7.19
CA LEU A 184 3.36 -29.88 -6.98
C LEU A 184 4.16 -29.80 -5.68
N ARG A 185 4.55 -28.59 -5.25
CA ARG A 185 5.18 -28.39 -3.93
C ARG A 185 4.14 -28.50 -2.81
N GLN A 186 3.00 -27.82 -2.98
CA GLN A 186 1.91 -27.75 -2.01
C GLN A 186 0.57 -27.99 -2.72
N SER A 187 0.04 -29.22 -2.60
CA SER A 187 -1.25 -29.53 -3.19
C SER A 187 -2.39 -28.78 -2.48
N LEU A 188 -3.44 -28.42 -3.20
CA LEU A 188 -4.57 -27.64 -2.68
C LEU A 188 -5.18 -28.25 -1.41
N CYS A 189 -5.28 -29.59 -1.33
CA CYS A 189 -5.87 -30.25 -0.16
C CYS A 189 -4.94 -30.27 1.07
N ARG A 190 -3.63 -30.07 0.89
CA ARG A 190 -2.61 -30.02 1.95
C ARG A 190 -2.17 -28.58 2.24
N GLY A 191 -2.46 -27.63 1.35
CA GLY A 191 -2.20 -26.20 1.53
C GLY A 191 -3.11 -25.55 2.56
N LEU A 192 -2.63 -24.48 3.18
CA LEU A 192 -3.40 -23.67 4.12
C LEU A 192 -4.39 -22.80 3.34
N PRO A 193 -5.72 -22.92 3.56
CA PRO A 193 -6.72 -22.22 2.73
C PRO A 193 -6.45 -20.73 2.58
N ARG A 194 -6.02 -20.09 3.67
CA ARG A 194 -5.79 -18.65 3.68
C ARG A 194 -4.53 -18.22 2.95
N LEU A 195 -3.47 -19.04 3.00
CA LEU A 195 -2.24 -18.80 2.26
C LEU A 195 -2.44 -19.12 0.77
N GLU A 196 -3.10 -20.24 0.47
CA GLU A 196 -3.50 -20.62 -0.90
C GLU A 196 -4.36 -19.54 -1.57
N ALA A 197 -5.23 -18.86 -0.81
CA ALA A 197 -6.00 -17.73 -1.33
C ALA A 197 -5.13 -16.60 -1.86
N THR A 198 -4.01 -16.29 -1.21
CA THR A 198 -3.09 -15.23 -1.67
C THR A 198 -2.41 -15.59 -2.98
N TYR A 199 -1.92 -16.83 -3.12
CA TYR A 199 -1.35 -17.32 -4.38
C TYR A 199 -2.41 -17.38 -5.48
N PHE A 200 -3.60 -17.87 -5.13
CA PHE A 200 -4.68 -17.99 -6.09
C PHE A 200 -5.19 -16.63 -6.57
N MET A 201 -5.22 -15.58 -5.74
CA MET A 201 -5.58 -14.22 -6.19
C MET A 201 -4.67 -13.76 -7.35
N SER A 202 -3.36 -13.97 -7.22
CA SER A 202 -2.39 -13.64 -8.27
C SER A 202 -2.63 -14.46 -9.53
N PHE A 203 -2.81 -15.78 -9.41
CA PHE A 203 -3.12 -16.62 -10.56
C PHE A 203 -4.49 -16.31 -11.18
N TYR A 204 -5.45 -15.88 -10.36
CA TYR A 204 -6.82 -15.63 -10.78
C TYR A 204 -6.89 -14.37 -11.63
N GLU A 205 -6.20 -13.31 -11.21
CA GLU A 205 -6.08 -12.03 -11.91
C GLU A 205 -5.53 -12.18 -13.34
N GLU A 206 -4.68 -13.19 -13.56
CA GLU A 206 -4.12 -13.48 -14.88
C GLU A 206 -5.07 -14.21 -15.84
N TYR A 207 -6.13 -14.87 -15.35
CA TYR A 207 -7.05 -15.53 -16.27
C TYR A 207 -7.86 -14.48 -17.05
N PRO A 208 -7.92 -14.54 -18.38
CA PRO A 208 -8.73 -13.61 -19.18
C PRO A 208 -10.23 -13.65 -18.84
N SER A 209 -10.70 -14.75 -18.25
CA SER A 209 -12.11 -14.99 -17.89
C SER A 209 -12.39 -14.82 -16.39
N HIS A 210 -11.48 -14.25 -15.61
CA HIS A 210 -11.69 -14.10 -14.18
C HIS A 210 -12.84 -13.14 -13.85
N ASP A 211 -13.49 -13.38 -12.73
CA ASP A 211 -14.55 -12.52 -12.23
C ASP A 211 -13.95 -11.41 -11.37
N GLU A 212 -13.83 -10.22 -11.97
CA GLU A 212 -13.25 -9.05 -11.32
C GLU A 212 -14.00 -8.63 -10.05
N LYS A 213 -15.34 -8.80 -10.01
CA LYS A 213 -16.13 -8.47 -8.82
C LYS A 213 -15.84 -9.44 -7.67
N LEU A 214 -15.74 -10.73 -7.99
CA LEU A 214 -15.36 -11.75 -7.01
C LEU A 214 -13.93 -11.53 -6.50
N LEU A 215 -12.98 -11.23 -7.40
CA LEU A 215 -11.60 -10.93 -7.01
C LEU A 215 -11.53 -9.69 -6.11
N THR A 216 -12.23 -8.62 -6.47
CA THR A 216 -12.30 -7.40 -5.65
C THR A 216 -12.91 -7.68 -4.27
N PHE A 217 -13.99 -8.46 -4.22
CA PHE A 217 -14.59 -8.88 -2.96
C PHE A 217 -13.60 -9.65 -2.08
N ALA A 218 -12.86 -10.58 -2.68
CA ALA A 218 -11.86 -11.37 -1.97
C ALA A 218 -10.69 -10.54 -1.45
N LYS A 219 -10.21 -9.55 -2.21
CA LYS A 219 -9.17 -8.61 -1.78
C LYS A 219 -9.64 -7.74 -0.59
N LEU A 220 -10.89 -7.23 -0.65
CA LEU A 220 -11.51 -6.45 0.43
C LEU A 220 -11.72 -7.28 1.71
N ASP A 221 -12.32 -8.46 1.58
CA ASP A 221 -12.47 -9.40 2.68
C ASP A 221 -11.11 -9.78 3.28
N PHE A 222 -10.10 -9.95 2.42
CA PHE A 222 -8.77 -10.33 2.86
C PHE A 222 -8.18 -9.32 3.84
N ASN A 223 -8.14 -8.06 3.40
CA ASN A 223 -7.59 -6.95 4.16
C ASN A 223 -8.37 -6.72 5.47
N LYS A 224 -9.71 -6.88 5.44
CA LYS A 224 -10.55 -6.73 6.64
C LYS A 224 -10.23 -7.77 7.71
N LEU A 225 -10.10 -9.05 7.32
CA LEU A 225 -9.72 -10.10 8.26
C LEU A 225 -8.27 -9.92 8.75
N GLN A 226 -7.36 -9.48 7.89
CA GLN A 226 -5.98 -9.16 8.30
C GLN A 226 -5.94 -8.13 9.44
N GLU A 227 -6.80 -7.10 9.41
CA GLU A 227 -6.90 -6.11 10.49
C GLU A 227 -7.40 -6.72 11.82
N LEU A 228 -8.39 -7.62 11.75
CA LEU A 228 -8.83 -8.41 12.91
C LEU A 228 -7.67 -9.22 13.48
N HIS A 229 -6.94 -9.92 12.61
CA HIS A 229 -5.84 -10.79 13.02
C HIS A 229 -4.68 -10.01 13.64
N LEU A 230 -4.33 -8.86 13.08
CA LEU A 230 -3.32 -7.96 13.65
C LEU A 230 -3.70 -7.48 15.05
N LYS A 231 -4.99 -7.19 15.29
CA LYS A 231 -5.48 -6.83 16.62
C LYS A 231 -5.33 -7.98 17.61
N GLU A 232 -5.64 -9.20 17.20
CA GLU A 232 -5.48 -10.40 18.02
C GLU A 232 -4.01 -10.69 18.34
N VAL A 233 -3.11 -10.62 17.35
CA VAL A 233 -1.66 -10.75 17.52
C VAL A 233 -1.15 -9.69 18.49
N SER A 234 -1.53 -8.42 18.33
CA SER A 234 -1.11 -7.34 19.22
C SER A 234 -1.48 -7.60 20.69
N ASN A 235 -2.68 -8.11 20.94
CA ASN A 235 -3.11 -8.49 22.28
C ASN A 235 -2.28 -9.67 22.83
N LEU A 236 -1.99 -10.67 22.00
CA LEU A 236 -1.17 -11.83 22.40
C LEU A 236 0.28 -11.44 22.67
N THR A 237 0.89 -10.61 21.82
CA THR A 237 2.25 -10.10 22.03
C THR A 237 2.32 -9.26 23.31
N LYS A 238 1.27 -8.49 23.64
CA LYS A 238 1.21 -7.78 24.92
C LYS A 238 1.19 -8.74 26.10
N TRP A 239 0.35 -9.77 26.06
CA TRP A 239 0.30 -10.81 27.10
C TRP A 239 1.66 -11.50 27.26
N TRP A 240 2.28 -11.89 26.15
CA TRP A 240 3.57 -12.58 26.12
C TRP A 240 4.73 -11.74 26.64
N ALA A 241 4.88 -10.51 26.13
CA ALA A 241 6.04 -9.66 26.40
C ALA A 241 5.90 -8.84 27.69
N LYS A 242 4.69 -8.50 28.12
CA LYS A 242 4.47 -7.61 29.28
C LYS A 242 3.87 -8.31 30.49
N ASP A 243 2.84 -9.14 30.28
CA ASP A 243 2.12 -9.76 31.40
C ASP A 243 2.90 -10.97 31.92
N LEU A 244 3.42 -11.81 31.03
CA LEU A 244 4.27 -12.95 31.37
C LEU A 244 5.77 -12.59 31.45
N ASP A 245 6.20 -11.57 30.71
CA ASP A 245 7.60 -11.14 30.55
C ASP A 245 8.54 -12.34 30.35
N VAL A 246 8.23 -13.10 29.30
CA VAL A 246 8.93 -14.37 28.98
C VAL A 246 10.43 -14.15 28.85
N SER A 247 10.85 -13.03 28.25
CA SER A 247 12.27 -12.72 28.04
C SER A 247 13.08 -12.65 29.34
N SER A 248 12.47 -12.14 30.42
CA SER A 248 13.14 -12.00 31.71
C SER A 248 12.92 -13.21 32.61
N ASN A 249 11.70 -13.76 32.61
CA ASN A 249 11.31 -14.81 33.55
C ASN A 249 11.61 -16.23 33.07
N LEU A 250 11.67 -16.43 31.75
CA LEU A 250 11.85 -17.73 31.09
C LEU A 250 12.85 -17.61 29.92
N PRO A 251 14.08 -17.12 30.13
CA PRO A 251 15.02 -16.80 29.04
C PRO A 251 15.51 -18.00 28.22
N PHE A 252 15.22 -19.22 28.67
CA PHE A 252 15.57 -20.46 27.97
C PHE A 252 14.53 -20.85 26.91
N THR A 253 13.31 -20.29 26.95
CA THR A 253 12.23 -20.69 26.05
C THR A 253 12.31 -19.98 24.70
N ARG A 254 11.83 -20.64 23.65
CA ARG A 254 11.74 -20.09 22.30
C ARG A 254 10.71 -18.94 22.26
N ASP A 255 11.11 -17.80 21.71
CA ASP A 255 10.19 -16.66 21.50
C ASP A 255 9.38 -16.85 20.21
N ARG A 256 8.20 -17.48 20.32
CA ARG A 256 7.40 -17.93 19.16
C ARG A 256 5.93 -17.52 19.19
N ILE A 257 5.61 -16.38 19.82
CA ILE A 257 4.20 -15.98 20.01
C ILE A 257 3.46 -15.72 18.69
N VAL A 258 4.16 -15.18 17.67
CA VAL A 258 3.55 -14.90 16.36
C VAL A 258 3.30 -16.19 15.60
N GLU A 259 4.23 -17.15 15.68
CA GLU A 259 4.12 -18.49 15.10
C GLU A 259 3.02 -19.30 15.80
N CYS A 260 2.90 -19.20 17.13
CA CYS A 260 1.79 -19.78 17.89
C CYS A 260 0.42 -19.22 17.45
N TYR A 261 0.36 -17.92 17.14
CA TYR A 261 -0.84 -17.34 16.55
C TYR A 261 -1.05 -17.81 15.12
N PHE A 262 0.01 -17.92 14.31
CA PHE A 262 -0.07 -18.45 12.95
C PHE A 262 -0.65 -19.87 12.94
N TRP A 263 -0.29 -20.72 13.91
CA TRP A 263 -0.93 -22.03 14.11
C TRP A 263 -2.44 -21.90 14.27
N ALA A 264 -2.89 -21.05 15.19
CA ALA A 264 -4.33 -20.83 15.40
C ALA A 264 -5.03 -20.26 14.15
N LEU A 265 -4.39 -19.32 13.46
CA LEU A 265 -4.90 -18.70 12.23
C LEU A 265 -5.05 -19.70 11.08
N GLY A 266 -4.08 -20.60 10.92
CA GLY A 266 -4.13 -21.63 9.87
C GLY A 266 -5.21 -22.68 10.12
N VAL A 267 -5.60 -22.90 11.37
CA VAL A 267 -6.69 -23.81 11.74
C VAL A 267 -8.05 -23.23 11.39
N TYR A 268 -8.28 -21.95 11.71
CA TYR A 268 -9.45 -21.19 11.27
C TYR A 268 -9.15 -19.68 11.17
N PHE A 269 -9.40 -19.12 9.99
CA PHE A 269 -9.20 -17.69 9.71
C PHE A 269 -10.51 -16.89 9.78
N GLU A 270 -11.64 -17.58 9.87
CA GLU A 270 -12.96 -16.99 9.83
C GLU A 270 -13.22 -16.14 11.10
N PRO A 271 -13.92 -15.00 10.95
CA PRO A 271 -14.06 -14.02 12.02
C PRO A 271 -14.92 -14.49 13.19
N GLN A 272 -15.83 -15.45 12.98
CA GLN A 272 -16.68 -16.01 14.04
C GLN A 272 -15.93 -16.91 15.03
N TYR A 273 -14.72 -17.35 14.69
CA TYR A 273 -13.94 -18.23 15.55
C TYR A 273 -12.87 -17.47 16.31
N SER A 274 -12.66 -17.89 17.56
CA SER A 274 -11.68 -17.28 18.45
C SER A 274 -10.35 -18.04 18.42
N ARG A 275 -9.26 -17.35 18.04
CA ARG A 275 -7.90 -17.91 17.92
C ARG A 275 -7.08 -17.82 19.19
N TRP A 276 -7.43 -16.94 20.13
CA TRP A 276 -6.58 -16.64 21.29
C TRP A 276 -6.36 -17.85 22.22
N ILE A 277 -7.37 -18.72 22.39
CA ILE A 277 -7.27 -19.91 23.25
C ILE A 277 -6.19 -20.84 22.70
N THR A 278 -6.29 -21.19 21.42
CA THR A 278 -5.34 -22.05 20.72
C THR A 278 -3.93 -21.43 20.73
N ALA A 279 -3.82 -20.13 20.46
CA ALA A 279 -2.52 -19.45 20.43
C ALA A 279 -1.83 -19.41 21.81
N LYS A 280 -2.56 -19.08 22.89
CA LYS A 280 -2.00 -19.10 24.25
C LYS A 280 -1.62 -20.51 24.70
N LEU A 281 -2.44 -21.52 24.38
CA LEU A 281 -2.15 -22.90 24.75
C LEU A 281 -1.00 -23.50 23.92
N ALA A 282 -0.83 -23.10 22.66
CA ALA A 282 0.36 -23.42 21.88
C ALA A 282 1.63 -22.81 22.51
N ALA A 283 1.57 -21.53 22.88
CA ALA A 283 2.68 -20.84 23.52
C ALA A 283 3.05 -21.45 24.88
N LEU A 284 2.05 -21.78 25.72
CA LEU A 284 2.29 -22.53 26.96
C LEU A 284 2.83 -23.93 26.70
N GLY A 285 2.33 -24.63 25.66
CA GLY A 285 2.85 -25.91 25.22
C GLY A 285 4.33 -25.84 24.87
N THR A 286 4.78 -24.81 24.17
CA THR A 286 6.21 -24.59 23.86
C THR A 286 7.05 -24.32 25.11
N ILE A 287 6.55 -23.55 26.07
CA ILE A 287 7.26 -23.35 27.34
C ILE A 287 7.39 -24.68 28.09
N ILE A 288 6.32 -25.48 28.13
CA ILE A 288 6.34 -26.79 28.78
C ILE A 288 7.34 -27.70 28.07
N ASP A 289 7.30 -27.76 26.74
CA ASP A 289 8.25 -28.51 25.92
C ASP A 289 9.70 -28.15 26.25
N ASP A 290 10.04 -26.86 26.20
CA ASP A 290 11.39 -26.34 26.53
C ASP A 290 11.83 -26.66 27.98
N ILE A 291 10.86 -26.78 28.90
CA ILE A 291 11.12 -27.19 30.29
C ILE A 291 11.47 -28.68 30.34
N TYR A 292 10.71 -29.54 29.67
CA TYR A 292 10.91 -31.00 29.74
C TYR A 292 12.09 -31.49 28.90
N ASP A 293 12.37 -30.86 27.76
CA ASP A 293 13.37 -31.33 26.80
C ASP A 293 14.79 -30.78 27.05
N ALA A 294 14.92 -29.55 27.54
CA ALA A 294 16.17 -28.80 27.51
C ALA A 294 16.59 -28.20 28.86
N TYR A 295 15.64 -27.79 29.72
CA TYR A 295 15.98 -26.99 30.90
C TYR A 295 15.82 -27.69 32.26
N GLY A 296 14.72 -28.42 32.46
CA GLY A 296 14.36 -28.99 33.75
C GLY A 296 15.15 -30.26 34.11
N THR A 297 15.50 -30.42 35.38
CA THR A 297 16.06 -31.68 35.90
C THR A 297 14.97 -32.72 36.13
N ILE A 298 15.28 -34.01 36.06
CA ILE A 298 14.28 -35.09 36.21
C ILE A 298 13.50 -34.99 37.54
N GLU A 299 14.13 -34.54 38.63
CA GLU A 299 13.47 -34.29 39.90
C GLU A 299 12.50 -33.10 39.85
N GLU A 300 12.89 -32.00 39.22
CA GLU A 300 12.04 -30.81 39.04
C GLU A 300 10.86 -31.12 38.12
N LEU A 301 11.08 -31.87 37.03
CA LEU A 301 10.02 -32.30 36.10
C LEU A 301 8.98 -33.18 36.80
N ASN A 302 9.40 -34.06 37.70
CA ASN A 302 8.47 -34.85 38.51
C ASN A 302 7.61 -33.96 39.42
N LEU A 303 8.19 -32.94 40.05
CA LEU A 303 7.44 -31.97 40.86
C LEU A 303 6.45 -31.16 40.02
N PHE A 304 6.86 -30.71 38.83
CA PHE A 304 6.00 -29.99 37.89
C PHE A 304 4.82 -30.84 37.41
N THR A 305 5.09 -32.10 37.06
CA THR A 305 4.07 -33.09 36.69
C THR A 305 3.04 -33.28 37.81
N ILE A 306 3.49 -33.43 39.05
CA ILE A 306 2.61 -33.54 40.23
C ILE A 306 1.78 -32.27 40.46
N ALA A 307 2.37 -31.09 40.23
CA ALA A 307 1.66 -29.81 40.35
C ALA A 307 0.52 -29.72 39.32
N ILE A 308 0.77 -30.10 38.06
CA ILE A 308 -0.25 -30.16 37.01
C ILE A 308 -1.34 -31.19 37.37
N ASP A 309 -0.99 -32.35 37.92
CA ASP A 309 -1.97 -33.33 38.36
C ASP A 309 -2.90 -32.80 39.46
N ARG A 310 -2.32 -32.11 40.46
CA ARG A 310 -3.07 -31.53 41.59
C ARG A 310 -3.90 -30.33 41.18
N TRP A 311 -3.44 -29.54 40.20
CA TRP A 311 -4.09 -28.32 39.72
C TRP A 311 -4.41 -27.33 40.86
N ASP A 312 -3.43 -27.10 41.75
CA ASP A 312 -3.59 -26.33 42.99
C ASP A 312 -2.45 -25.31 43.16
N THR A 313 -2.83 -24.04 43.37
CA THR A 313 -1.91 -22.93 43.67
C THR A 313 -0.93 -23.19 44.81
N ARG A 314 -1.28 -24.06 45.78
CA ARG A 314 -0.39 -24.45 46.87
C ARG A 314 0.87 -25.17 46.38
N CYS A 315 0.85 -25.78 45.19
CA CYS A 315 2.02 -26.46 44.62
C CYS A 315 3.11 -25.46 44.17
N LEU A 316 2.81 -24.16 44.04
CA LEU A 316 3.80 -23.15 43.65
C LEU A 316 5.01 -23.12 44.58
N VAL A 317 4.82 -23.31 45.89
CA VAL A 317 5.92 -23.23 46.86
C VAL A 317 6.93 -24.37 46.74
N ASP A 318 6.52 -25.47 46.10
CA ASP A 318 7.33 -26.67 45.91
C ASP A 318 8.13 -26.64 44.58
N LEU A 319 7.83 -25.67 43.69
CA LEU A 319 8.44 -25.56 42.37
C LEU A 319 9.62 -24.57 42.35
N PRO A 320 10.64 -24.77 41.50
CA PRO A 320 11.63 -23.75 41.17
C PRO A 320 10.99 -22.45 40.63
N LYS A 321 11.66 -21.30 40.81
CA LYS A 321 11.11 -19.98 40.44
C LYS A 321 10.61 -19.90 38.99
N TYR A 322 11.34 -20.45 38.03
CA TYR A 322 10.94 -20.42 36.62
C TYR A 322 9.70 -21.30 36.37
N MET A 323 9.62 -22.48 36.99
CA MET A 323 8.43 -23.35 36.94
C MET A 323 7.22 -22.72 37.65
N GLN A 324 7.43 -21.92 38.70
CA GLN A 324 6.35 -21.17 39.34
C GLN A 324 5.71 -20.19 38.36
N VAL A 325 6.51 -19.48 37.57
CA VAL A 325 6.01 -18.55 36.54
C VAL A 325 5.18 -19.31 35.50
N CYS A 326 5.72 -20.39 34.95
CA CYS A 326 5.00 -21.22 33.96
C CYS A 326 3.69 -21.80 34.55
N TYR A 327 3.76 -22.43 35.72
CA TYR A 327 2.59 -23.04 36.36
C TYR A 327 1.51 -22.00 36.71
N LYS A 328 1.92 -20.83 37.21
CA LYS A 328 0.99 -19.72 37.47
C LYS A 328 0.31 -19.24 36.19
N ALA A 329 1.07 -19.10 35.09
CA ALA A 329 0.52 -18.73 33.79
C ALA A 329 -0.49 -19.77 33.27
N ILE A 330 -0.21 -21.06 33.43
CA ILE A 330 -1.16 -22.14 33.10
C ILE A 330 -2.46 -21.98 33.90
N LEU A 331 -2.38 -21.80 35.21
CA LEU A 331 -3.58 -21.61 36.05
C LEU A 331 -4.39 -20.38 35.63
N ASP A 332 -3.72 -19.27 35.35
CA ASP A 332 -4.37 -18.01 34.99
C ASP A 332 -5.03 -18.07 33.61
N VAL A 333 -4.36 -18.67 32.60
CA VAL A 333 -4.95 -18.88 31.27
C VAL A 333 -6.15 -19.83 31.34
N TYR A 334 -6.08 -20.92 32.11
CA TYR A 334 -7.22 -21.83 32.25
C TYR A 334 -8.39 -21.21 33.02
N GLU A 335 -8.12 -20.33 33.98
CA GLU A 335 -9.17 -19.54 34.66
C GLU A 335 -9.82 -18.55 33.67
N GLU A 336 -9.04 -17.88 32.82
CA GLU A 336 -9.54 -17.02 31.74
C GLU A 336 -10.44 -17.80 30.77
N ILE A 337 -9.99 -18.98 30.32
CA ILE A 337 -10.79 -19.87 29.47
C ILE A 337 -12.07 -20.31 30.21
N GLU A 338 -11.99 -20.68 31.49
CA GLU A 338 -13.15 -21.08 32.28
C GLU A 338 -14.18 -19.95 32.38
N GLN A 339 -13.73 -18.71 32.63
CA GLN A 339 -14.59 -17.54 32.68
C GLN A 339 -15.29 -17.27 31.34
N GLU A 340 -14.58 -17.42 30.23
CA GLU A 340 -15.15 -17.27 28.89
C GLU A 340 -16.16 -18.37 28.58
N MET A 341 -15.82 -19.62 28.85
CA MET A 341 -16.73 -20.76 28.71
C MET A 341 -17.96 -20.62 29.61
N ARG A 342 -17.83 -19.98 30.78
CA ARG A 342 -18.96 -19.70 31.68
C ARG A 342 -19.96 -18.73 31.06
N LYS A 343 -19.50 -17.68 30.36
CA LYS A 343 -20.38 -16.74 29.63
C LYS A 343 -21.21 -17.47 28.58
N GLN A 344 -20.62 -18.48 27.94
CA GLN A 344 -21.27 -19.28 26.89
C GLN A 344 -22.01 -20.52 27.41
N ARG A 345 -22.06 -20.73 28.74
CA ARG A 345 -22.66 -21.92 29.40
C ARG A 345 -22.01 -23.25 29.00
N LYS A 346 -20.70 -23.24 28.71
CA LYS A 346 -19.89 -24.37 28.23
C LYS A 346 -18.82 -24.83 29.22
N VAL A 347 -18.96 -24.53 30.52
CA VAL A 347 -17.94 -24.87 31.56
C VAL A 347 -17.58 -26.37 31.60
N PHE A 348 -18.45 -27.25 31.10
CA PHE A 348 -18.15 -28.67 30.94
C PHE A 348 -16.89 -28.93 30.10
N SER A 349 -16.51 -28.03 29.19
CA SER A 349 -15.36 -28.19 28.29
C SER A 349 -14.02 -28.19 29.03
N ILE A 350 -13.93 -27.47 30.15
CA ILE A 350 -12.69 -27.27 30.92
C ILE A 350 -12.14 -28.60 31.44
N LYS A 351 -13.01 -29.55 31.81
CA LYS A 351 -12.55 -30.87 32.29
C LYS A 351 -11.81 -31.66 31.21
N TYR A 352 -12.18 -31.49 29.94
CA TYR A 352 -11.55 -32.17 28.81
C TYR A 352 -10.21 -31.54 28.47
N VAL A 353 -10.13 -30.21 28.43
CA VAL A 353 -8.87 -29.52 28.15
C VAL A 353 -7.86 -29.74 29.30
N LYS A 354 -8.30 -29.71 30.56
CA LYS A 354 -7.46 -30.10 31.72
C LYS A 354 -7.01 -31.57 31.67
N LYS A 355 -7.82 -32.46 31.09
CA LYS A 355 -7.42 -33.86 30.88
C LYS A 355 -6.29 -33.94 29.85
N GLU A 356 -6.40 -33.23 28.73
CA GLU A 356 -5.37 -33.30 27.68
C GLU A 356 -4.02 -32.73 28.10
N ILE A 357 -3.96 -31.60 28.82
CA ILE A 357 -2.68 -31.09 29.32
C ILE A 357 -2.03 -32.03 30.35
N LYS A 358 -2.82 -32.74 31.16
CA LYS A 358 -2.29 -33.78 32.07
C LYS A 358 -1.65 -34.93 31.28
N ARG A 359 -2.30 -35.36 30.21
CA ARG A 359 -1.76 -36.40 29.31
C ARG A 359 -0.47 -35.96 28.64
N LEU A 360 -0.41 -34.69 28.19
CA LEU A 360 0.79 -34.08 27.61
C LEU A 360 1.97 -34.16 28.58
N VAL A 361 1.83 -33.64 29.80
CA VAL A 361 2.94 -33.62 30.77
C VAL A 361 3.36 -35.02 31.25
N HIS A 362 2.41 -35.97 31.34
CA HIS A 362 2.75 -37.37 31.64
C HIS A 362 3.56 -38.02 30.51
N ALA A 363 3.23 -37.73 29.26
CA ALA A 363 3.98 -38.23 28.11
C ALA A 363 5.39 -37.60 28.03
N GLN A 364 5.50 -36.27 28.22
CA GLN A 364 6.81 -35.59 28.28
C GLN A 364 7.66 -36.06 29.45
N MET A 365 7.07 -36.39 30.60
CA MET A 365 7.80 -37.00 31.72
C MET A 365 8.33 -38.39 31.37
N ALA A 366 7.58 -39.19 30.61
CA ALA A 366 8.03 -40.49 30.13
C ALA A 366 9.23 -40.34 29.18
N GLU A 367 9.22 -39.33 28.30
CA GLU A 367 10.33 -39.02 27.41
C GLU A 367 11.58 -38.54 28.13
N ALA A 368 11.43 -37.63 29.09
CA ALA A 368 12.53 -37.20 29.92
C ALA A 368 13.16 -38.41 30.66
N THR A 369 12.34 -39.37 31.09
CA THR A 369 12.81 -40.63 31.70
C THR A 369 13.56 -41.52 30.70
N TRP A 370 13.07 -41.65 29.47
CA TRP A 370 13.76 -42.38 28.41
C TRP A 370 15.11 -41.75 28.07
N CYS A 371 15.16 -40.44 27.91
CA CYS A 371 16.38 -39.69 27.66
C CYS A 371 17.38 -39.88 28.80
N HIS A 372 16.94 -39.68 30.05
CA HIS A 372 17.80 -39.86 31.24
C HIS A 372 18.36 -41.28 31.39
N SER A 373 17.56 -42.29 31.04
CA SER A 373 17.95 -43.70 31.13
C SER A 373 18.65 -44.26 29.88
N ASN A 374 18.81 -43.45 28.82
CA ASN A 374 19.24 -43.88 27.49
C ASN A 374 18.41 -45.06 26.95
N HIS A 375 17.11 -45.09 27.28
CA HIS A 375 16.18 -46.09 26.80
C HIS A 375 15.81 -45.80 25.34
N ILE A 376 15.88 -46.83 24.51
CA ILE A 376 15.45 -46.75 23.11
C ILE A 376 14.27 -47.71 22.95
N PRO A 377 13.03 -47.19 22.91
CA PRO A 377 11.80 -47.97 22.84
C PRO A 377 11.66 -48.70 21.49
N THR A 378 10.66 -49.58 21.38
CA THR A 378 10.18 -50.05 20.06
C THR A 378 9.42 -48.93 19.34
N LEU A 379 9.19 -49.04 18.03
CA LEU A 379 8.38 -48.03 17.33
C LEU A 379 6.97 -47.95 17.92
N GLU A 380 6.35 -49.07 18.27
CA GLU A 380 5.01 -49.09 18.87
C GLU A 380 4.98 -48.36 20.23
N GLU A 381 5.93 -48.65 21.11
CA GLU A 381 6.06 -47.99 22.42
C GLU A 381 6.36 -46.49 22.25
N TYR A 382 7.25 -46.15 21.31
CA TYR A 382 7.55 -44.76 20.93
C TYR A 382 6.29 -44.00 20.54
N MET A 383 5.51 -44.54 19.60
CA MET A 383 4.32 -43.86 19.08
C MET A 383 3.25 -43.63 20.15
N GLN A 384 3.07 -44.56 21.10
CA GLN A 384 2.09 -44.42 22.19
C GLN A 384 2.37 -43.21 23.10
N VAL A 385 3.65 -42.85 23.27
CA VAL A 385 4.06 -41.70 24.10
C VAL A 385 4.21 -40.44 23.24
N ARG A 386 4.90 -40.54 22.10
CA ARG A 386 5.31 -39.39 21.29
C ARG A 386 4.17 -38.70 20.55
N ILE A 387 3.08 -39.41 20.28
CA ILE A 387 1.84 -38.80 19.79
C ILE A 387 1.27 -37.84 20.85
N LEU A 388 1.33 -38.20 22.13
CA LEU A 388 0.75 -37.41 23.22
C LEU A 388 1.66 -36.24 23.64
N SER A 389 2.97 -36.48 23.73
CA SER A 389 3.93 -35.45 24.13
C SER A 389 4.10 -34.34 23.08
N SER A 390 3.74 -34.62 21.83
CA SER A 390 3.70 -33.63 20.75
C SER A 390 2.78 -32.42 21.03
N GLY A 391 1.88 -32.54 22.02
CA GLY A 391 0.89 -31.52 22.36
C GLY A 391 -0.25 -31.40 21.35
N TYR A 392 -0.20 -32.11 20.23
CA TYR A 392 -1.19 -32.02 19.16
C TYR A 392 -2.62 -32.39 19.58
N PRO A 393 -2.86 -33.50 20.32
CA PRO A 393 -4.20 -33.83 20.79
C PRO A 393 -4.80 -32.75 21.71
N MET A 394 -3.95 -32.12 22.53
CA MET A 394 -4.32 -30.99 23.38
C MET A 394 -4.72 -29.79 22.52
N LEU A 395 -3.93 -29.44 21.50
CA LEU A 395 -4.22 -28.30 20.62
C LEU A 395 -5.51 -28.50 19.82
N ILE A 396 -5.71 -29.68 19.21
CA ILE A 396 -6.95 -30.02 18.48
C ILE A 396 -8.15 -29.88 19.42
N THR A 397 -8.13 -30.55 20.57
CA THR A 397 -9.26 -30.53 21.52
C THR A 397 -9.55 -29.12 22.03
N SER A 398 -8.50 -28.33 22.29
CA SER A 398 -8.63 -26.97 22.81
C SER A 398 -9.14 -25.99 21.76
N SER A 399 -8.78 -26.19 20.49
CA SER A 399 -9.22 -25.33 19.39
C SER A 399 -10.74 -25.35 19.20
N PHE A 400 -11.40 -26.45 19.56
CA PHE A 400 -12.86 -26.54 19.54
C PHE A 400 -13.54 -25.57 20.51
N LEU A 401 -12.86 -25.13 21.58
CA LEU A 401 -13.41 -24.11 22.49
C LEU A 401 -13.46 -22.73 21.83
N GLY A 402 -12.69 -22.49 20.77
CA GLY A 402 -12.75 -21.28 19.96
C GLY A 402 -13.97 -21.24 19.03
N MET A 403 -14.74 -22.34 18.92
CA MET A 403 -15.89 -22.47 18.04
C MET A 403 -17.22 -22.33 18.79
N GLU A 404 -18.17 -21.59 18.22
CA GLU A 404 -19.45 -21.28 18.88
C GLU A 404 -20.36 -22.51 19.08
N ASP A 405 -20.24 -23.55 18.25
CA ASP A 405 -21.16 -24.69 18.24
C ASP A 405 -20.63 -25.94 18.97
N ILE A 406 -19.61 -25.78 19.81
CA ILE A 406 -19.02 -26.91 20.54
C ILE A 406 -19.99 -27.54 21.57
N THR A 407 -20.09 -28.87 21.55
CA THR A 407 -20.87 -29.68 22.48
C THR A 407 -19.99 -30.65 23.27
N GLU A 408 -20.54 -31.20 24.37
CA GLU A 408 -19.84 -32.21 25.16
C GLU A 408 -19.58 -33.50 24.38
N GLU A 409 -20.51 -33.90 23.52
CA GLU A 409 -20.38 -35.08 22.65
C GLU A 409 -19.19 -34.98 21.70
N ILE A 410 -18.93 -33.79 21.15
CA ILE A 410 -17.78 -33.54 20.27
C ILE A 410 -16.47 -33.64 21.04
N LEU A 411 -16.41 -33.13 22.29
CA LEU A 411 -15.22 -33.27 23.13
C LEU A 411 -14.99 -34.71 23.58
N ILE A 412 -16.06 -35.47 23.86
CA ILE A 412 -15.96 -36.91 24.13
C ILE A 412 -15.43 -37.65 22.90
N TRP A 413 -15.99 -37.36 21.73
CA TRP A 413 -15.50 -37.90 20.47
C TRP A 413 -14.01 -37.62 20.30
N ALA A 414 -13.58 -36.36 20.43
CA ALA A 414 -12.20 -35.94 20.25
C ALA A 414 -11.22 -36.64 21.21
N THR A 415 -11.57 -36.65 22.50
CA THR A 415 -10.72 -37.23 23.57
C THR A 415 -10.74 -38.75 23.63
N ASN A 416 -11.55 -39.41 22.79
CA ASN A 416 -11.50 -40.86 22.54
C ASN A 416 -10.62 -41.23 21.33
N GLU A 417 -9.92 -40.25 20.74
CA GLU A 417 -8.93 -40.46 19.67
C GLU A 417 -9.49 -41.20 18.45
N PRO A 418 -10.47 -40.60 17.76
CA PRO A 418 -11.00 -41.14 16.52
C PRO A 418 -9.89 -41.22 15.47
N ILE A 419 -10.06 -42.11 14.49
CA ILE A 419 -9.02 -42.41 13.50
C ILE A 419 -8.45 -41.16 12.81
N ILE A 420 -9.28 -40.14 12.56
CA ILE A 420 -8.84 -38.87 11.98
C ILE A 420 -7.88 -38.09 12.88
N ILE A 421 -8.13 -38.00 14.19
CA ILE A 421 -7.23 -37.30 15.13
C ILE A 421 -5.94 -38.11 15.32
N ALA A 422 -6.05 -39.44 15.39
CA ALA A 422 -4.89 -40.32 15.43
C ALA A 422 -4.02 -40.17 14.18
N ALA A 423 -4.63 -40.14 12.99
CA ALA A 423 -3.93 -39.92 11.72
C ALA A 423 -3.28 -38.53 11.64
N CYS A 424 -4.01 -37.46 12.01
CA CYS A 424 -3.47 -36.10 12.06
C CYS A 424 -2.22 -35.99 12.95
N THR A 425 -2.27 -36.62 14.13
CA THR A 425 -1.16 -36.56 15.10
C THR A 425 0.02 -37.45 14.69
N LEU A 426 -0.26 -38.62 14.11
CA LEU A 426 0.75 -39.50 13.52
C LEU A 426 1.54 -38.77 12.42
N MET A 427 0.84 -38.10 11.52
CA MET A 427 1.46 -37.32 10.45
C MET A 427 2.36 -36.22 11.01
N PHE A 428 1.85 -35.42 11.96
CA PHE A 428 2.63 -34.36 12.60
C PHE A 428 3.93 -34.92 13.20
N ARG A 429 3.83 -35.95 14.04
CA ARG A 429 4.97 -36.50 14.77
C ARG A 429 6.03 -37.10 13.85
N ILE A 430 5.63 -37.84 12.82
CA ILE A 430 6.59 -38.43 11.87
C ILE A 430 7.27 -37.36 11.03
N THR A 431 6.53 -36.35 10.54
CA THR A 431 7.13 -35.28 9.74
C THR A 431 8.10 -34.43 10.57
N ASP A 432 7.71 -34.08 11.80
CA ASP A 432 8.58 -33.35 12.75
C ASP A 432 9.85 -34.17 13.06
N ASP A 433 9.73 -35.48 13.35
CA ASP A 433 10.89 -36.35 13.55
C ASP A 433 11.82 -36.40 12.32
N ILE A 434 11.27 -36.47 11.10
CA ILE A 434 12.08 -36.57 9.87
C ILE A 434 12.90 -35.30 9.65
N VAL A 435 12.30 -34.14 9.88
CA VAL A 435 12.92 -32.83 9.65
C VAL A 435 13.88 -32.47 10.78
N GLY A 436 13.52 -32.79 12.03
CA GLY A 436 14.31 -32.49 13.23
C GLY A 436 15.46 -33.47 13.51
N ASP A 437 15.44 -34.68 12.93
CA ASP A 437 16.33 -35.81 13.26
C ASP A 437 17.79 -35.40 13.48
N GLU A 438 18.39 -34.69 12.52
CA GLU A 438 19.84 -34.37 12.58
C GLU A 438 20.17 -33.44 13.75
N ILE A 439 19.36 -32.39 13.97
CA ILE A 439 19.57 -31.40 15.04
C ILE A 439 19.28 -32.00 16.42
N GLU A 440 18.20 -32.77 16.54
CA GLU A 440 17.82 -33.44 17.78
C GLU A 440 18.91 -34.43 18.24
N GLN A 441 19.52 -35.15 17.29
CA GLN A 441 20.62 -36.06 17.59
C GLN A 441 21.90 -35.35 18.05
N GLU A 442 22.22 -34.18 17.50
CA GLU A 442 23.36 -33.39 17.96
C GLU A 442 23.21 -32.91 19.41
N ARG A 443 21.97 -32.70 19.87
CA ARG A 443 21.65 -32.24 21.23
C ARG A 443 21.49 -33.35 22.27
N GLN A 444 21.71 -34.62 21.89
CA GLN A 444 21.47 -35.79 22.75
C GLN A 444 20.02 -35.90 23.24
N HIS A 445 19.06 -35.52 22.39
CA HIS A 445 17.64 -35.62 22.67
C HIS A 445 17.14 -37.09 22.68
N VAL A 446 15.88 -37.33 23.08
CA VAL A 446 15.25 -38.66 22.97
C VAL A 446 15.29 -39.15 21.52
N VAL A 447 15.44 -40.47 21.34
CA VAL A 447 15.53 -41.10 20.00
C VAL A 447 14.29 -40.80 19.14
N SER A 448 14.49 -40.59 17.84
CA SER A 448 13.40 -40.30 16.88
C SER A 448 12.70 -41.58 16.38
N SER A 449 11.52 -41.46 15.75
CA SER A 449 10.87 -42.60 15.08
C SER A 449 11.77 -43.29 14.05
N ILE A 450 12.63 -42.52 13.36
CA ILE A 450 13.60 -43.05 12.40
C ILE A 450 14.55 -44.02 13.11
N GLN A 451 15.09 -43.64 14.26
CA GLN A 451 16.04 -44.47 15.00
C GLN A 451 15.38 -45.70 15.63
N CYS A 452 14.17 -45.56 16.17
CA CYS A 452 13.36 -46.68 16.65
C CYS A 452 13.15 -47.70 15.52
N TYR A 453 12.72 -47.24 14.34
CA TYR A 453 12.49 -48.08 13.16
C TYR A 453 13.78 -48.74 12.66
N MET A 454 14.88 -47.98 12.58
CA MET A 454 16.19 -48.50 12.17
C MET A 454 16.67 -49.60 13.11
N LYS A 455 16.51 -49.41 14.43
CA LYS A 455 16.93 -50.39 15.44
C LYS A 455 16.08 -51.66 15.37
N GLU A 456 14.77 -51.52 15.23
CA GLU A 456 13.82 -52.64 15.21
C GLU A 456 13.99 -53.50 13.95
N HIS A 457 14.09 -52.87 12.78
CA HIS A 457 14.13 -53.57 11.48
C HIS A 457 15.55 -53.76 10.92
N LYS A 458 16.57 -53.19 11.55
CA LYS A 458 17.99 -53.25 11.12
C LYS A 458 18.20 -52.76 9.68
N ILE A 459 17.60 -51.62 9.35
CA ILE A 459 17.69 -51.00 8.01
C ILE A 459 18.42 -49.65 8.04
N SER A 460 18.73 -49.10 6.87
CA SER A 460 19.36 -47.78 6.76
C SER A 460 18.37 -46.64 7.04
N ARG A 461 18.89 -45.48 7.47
CA ARG A 461 18.14 -44.23 7.67
C ARG A 461 17.23 -43.90 6.50
N LYS A 462 17.79 -43.91 5.27
CA LYS A 462 17.03 -43.63 4.05
C LYS A 462 15.83 -44.56 3.88
N ARG A 463 16.01 -45.87 4.08
CA ARG A 463 14.90 -46.83 3.97
C ARG A 463 13.88 -46.66 5.09
N ALA A 464 14.32 -46.31 6.31
CA ALA A 464 13.40 -46.01 7.41
C ALA A 464 12.52 -44.79 7.08
N ILE A 465 13.10 -43.71 6.56
CA ILE A 465 12.35 -42.54 6.09
C ILE A 465 11.35 -42.92 4.99
N GLU A 466 11.76 -43.72 3.99
CA GLU A 466 10.87 -44.20 2.92
C GLU A 466 9.67 -45.00 3.46
N GLU A 467 9.84 -45.84 4.49
CA GLU A 467 8.72 -46.57 5.10
C GLU A 467 7.84 -45.67 5.98
N LEU A 468 8.43 -44.74 6.74
CA LEU A 468 7.68 -43.79 7.57
C LEU A 468 6.81 -42.84 6.71
N LEU A 469 7.31 -42.39 5.56
CA LEU A 469 6.53 -41.60 4.61
C LEU A 469 5.31 -42.36 4.04
N LYS A 470 5.37 -43.70 3.91
CA LYS A 470 4.19 -44.49 3.55
C LYS A 470 3.14 -44.48 4.66
N LEU A 471 3.55 -44.44 5.93
CA LEU A 471 2.61 -44.29 7.05
C LEU A 471 1.92 -42.93 7.00
N VAL A 472 2.67 -41.86 6.68
CA VAL A 472 2.11 -40.51 6.48
C VAL A 472 1.07 -40.50 5.35
N GLU A 473 1.36 -41.13 4.20
CA GLU A 473 0.41 -41.23 3.09
C GLU A 473 -0.82 -42.08 3.42
N ASN A 474 -0.66 -43.15 4.20
CA ASN A 474 -1.80 -43.96 4.67
C ASN A 474 -2.67 -43.18 5.68
N ALA A 475 -2.05 -42.41 6.57
CA ALA A 475 -2.76 -41.54 7.50
C ALA A 475 -3.56 -40.44 6.76
N TRP A 476 -3.03 -39.87 5.68
CA TRP A 476 -3.78 -38.94 4.84
C TRP A 476 -5.00 -39.61 4.19
N LYS A 477 -4.90 -40.87 3.78
CA LYS A 477 -6.04 -41.67 3.28
C LYS A 477 -7.08 -41.91 4.38
N ASP A 478 -6.66 -42.18 5.61
CA ASP A 478 -7.57 -42.31 6.76
C ASP A 478 -8.32 -41.01 7.05
N ILE A 479 -7.64 -39.86 6.92
CA ILE A 479 -8.26 -38.53 7.02
C ILE A 479 -9.30 -38.34 5.91
N ASN A 480 -8.96 -38.65 4.66
CA ASN A 480 -9.88 -38.55 3.53
C ASN A 480 -11.13 -39.43 3.75
N ASP A 481 -10.94 -40.68 4.18
CA ASP A 481 -12.03 -41.63 4.46
C ASP A 481 -12.96 -41.11 5.56
N ALA A 482 -12.41 -40.51 6.62
CA ALA A 482 -13.17 -39.94 7.74
C ALA A 482 -13.99 -38.70 7.35
N CYS A 483 -13.58 -37.97 6.31
CA CYS A 483 -14.29 -36.79 5.79
C CYS A 483 -15.42 -37.14 4.81
N LEU A 484 -15.59 -38.40 4.40
CA LEU A 484 -16.70 -38.82 3.54
C LEU A 484 -17.97 -39.14 4.35
N ALA A 485 -19.13 -38.76 3.83
CA ALA A 485 -20.42 -38.99 4.46
C ALA A 485 -20.79 -40.49 4.51
N PRO A 486 -21.50 -40.94 5.58
CA PRO A 486 -21.91 -40.16 6.75
C PRO A 486 -20.74 -39.90 7.72
N THR A 487 -20.58 -38.65 8.16
CA THR A 487 -19.53 -38.26 9.12
C THR A 487 -19.97 -38.48 10.57
N GLN A 488 -19.01 -38.71 11.48
CA GLN A 488 -19.31 -38.93 12.91
C GLN A 488 -19.66 -37.63 13.65
N VAL A 489 -19.10 -36.50 13.20
CA VAL A 489 -19.34 -35.14 13.71
C VAL A 489 -19.51 -34.18 12.52
N PRO A 490 -20.01 -32.95 12.74
CA PRO A 490 -20.11 -31.96 11.67
C PRO A 490 -18.76 -31.67 11.01
N MET A 491 -18.76 -31.49 9.69
CA MET A 491 -17.55 -31.36 8.86
C MET A 491 -16.55 -30.31 9.40
N LYS A 492 -17.03 -29.16 9.91
CA LYS A 492 -16.16 -28.10 10.46
C LYS A 492 -15.23 -28.56 11.59
N PHE A 493 -15.63 -29.54 12.41
CA PHE A 493 -14.78 -30.09 13.47
C PHE A 493 -13.72 -31.06 12.92
N LEU A 494 -14.07 -31.83 11.88
CA LEU A 494 -13.09 -32.63 11.14
C LEU A 494 -12.07 -31.72 10.46
N MET A 495 -12.54 -30.69 9.75
CA MET A 495 -11.69 -29.72 9.06
C MET A 495 -10.77 -28.95 9.98
N CYS A 496 -11.19 -28.69 11.21
CA CYS A 496 -10.32 -28.10 12.23
C CYS A 496 -9.10 -29.01 12.53
N ALA A 497 -9.31 -30.33 12.71
CA ALA A 497 -8.20 -31.28 12.87
C ALA A 497 -7.33 -31.39 11.59
N VAL A 498 -7.96 -31.43 10.41
CA VAL A 498 -7.23 -31.46 9.12
C VAL A 498 -6.40 -30.19 8.91
N ASN A 499 -6.93 -29.03 9.27
CA ASN A 499 -6.23 -27.76 9.11
C ASN A 499 -5.00 -27.68 10.01
N PHE A 500 -5.02 -28.27 11.21
CA PHE A 500 -3.79 -28.46 11.98
C PHE A 500 -2.75 -29.22 11.15
N THR A 501 -3.09 -30.38 10.58
CA THR A 501 -2.17 -31.15 9.72
C THR A 501 -1.66 -30.34 8.51
N ARG A 502 -2.49 -29.48 7.92
CA ARG A 502 -2.05 -28.54 6.86
C ARG A 502 -1.05 -27.51 7.38
N VAL A 503 -1.25 -27.01 8.60
CA VAL A 503 -0.29 -26.08 9.24
C VAL A 503 1.04 -26.80 9.46
N ALA A 504 1.01 -28.03 9.98
CA ALA A 504 2.21 -28.85 10.14
C ALA A 504 2.95 -29.06 8.83
N ASP A 505 2.25 -29.39 7.74
CA ASP A 505 2.87 -29.56 6.42
C ASP A 505 3.56 -28.27 5.95
N VAL A 506 3.03 -27.08 6.29
CA VAL A 506 3.67 -25.79 5.99
C VAL A 506 4.91 -25.54 6.86
N PHE A 507 4.84 -25.82 8.17
CA PHE A 507 5.96 -25.57 9.08
C PHE A 507 7.14 -26.51 8.86
N TYR A 508 6.87 -27.76 8.46
CA TYR A 508 7.84 -28.85 8.39
C TYR A 508 7.99 -29.44 6.99
N LYS A 509 7.73 -28.65 5.94
CA LYS A 509 7.81 -29.15 4.56
C LYS A 509 9.23 -29.53 4.15
N ASP A 510 10.13 -28.56 4.34
CA ASP A 510 11.51 -28.59 3.87
C ASP A 510 12.50 -28.47 5.04
N GLU A 511 12.14 -27.73 6.08
CA GLU A 511 12.94 -27.47 7.28
C GLU A 511 12.03 -27.20 8.49
N ASP A 512 12.57 -27.25 9.72
CA ASP A 512 11.83 -26.88 10.94
C ASP A 512 11.78 -25.35 11.06
N THR A 513 10.77 -24.77 10.41
CA THR A 513 10.55 -23.33 10.43
C THR A 513 9.86 -22.84 11.71
N TYR A 514 9.39 -23.74 12.58
CA TYR A 514 8.87 -23.36 13.89
C TYR A 514 10.02 -23.01 14.83
N THR A 515 11.01 -23.88 14.93
CA THR A 515 12.22 -23.62 15.73
C THR A 515 13.11 -22.57 15.06
N ASN A 516 13.26 -22.58 13.74
CA ASN A 516 14.09 -21.63 13.00
C ASN A 516 13.23 -20.68 12.17
N ALA A 517 12.45 -19.84 12.86
CA ALA A 517 11.56 -18.87 12.24
C ALA A 517 12.34 -17.76 11.49
N GLY A 518 12.70 -18.06 10.26
CA GLY A 518 13.33 -17.19 9.26
C GLY A 518 12.87 -17.59 7.86
N GLY A 519 13.46 -16.98 6.83
CA GLY A 519 13.19 -17.36 5.43
C GLY A 519 11.69 -17.42 5.08
N ILE A 520 11.22 -18.59 4.66
CA ILE A 520 9.86 -18.82 4.14
C ILE A 520 8.78 -18.54 5.18
N MET A 521 8.99 -18.87 6.46
CA MET A 521 7.98 -18.66 7.49
C MET A 521 7.75 -17.18 7.77
N LYS A 522 8.82 -16.39 7.72
CA LYS A 522 8.71 -14.93 7.77
C LYS A 522 7.91 -14.41 6.59
N ASP A 523 8.13 -14.93 5.38
CA ASP A 523 7.36 -14.54 4.19
C ASP A 523 5.87 -14.89 4.32
N HIS A 524 5.55 -16.06 4.88
CA HIS A 524 4.16 -16.45 5.16
C HIS A 524 3.49 -15.53 6.20
N ILE A 525 4.20 -15.21 7.31
CA ILE A 525 3.72 -14.27 8.33
C ILE A 525 3.50 -12.88 7.71
N GLU A 526 4.46 -12.37 6.94
CA GLU A 526 4.32 -11.08 6.26
C GLU A 526 3.13 -11.07 5.30
N THR A 527 2.94 -12.15 4.55
CA THR A 527 1.85 -12.27 3.57
C THR A 527 0.48 -12.28 4.25
N LEU A 528 0.31 -13.01 5.35
CA LEU A 528 -0.98 -13.11 6.02
C LEU A 528 -1.28 -11.95 6.97
N LEU A 529 -0.26 -11.39 7.64
CA LEU A 529 -0.46 -10.45 8.75
C LEU A 529 0.01 -9.04 8.45
N VAL A 530 0.91 -8.79 7.49
CA VAL A 530 1.55 -7.47 7.32
C VAL A 530 1.21 -6.82 5.98
N LYS A 531 1.37 -7.53 4.87
CA LYS A 531 1.19 -7.00 3.51
C LYS A 531 -0.29 -6.96 3.17
N LYS A 532 -0.85 -5.76 3.03
CA LYS A 532 -2.21 -5.57 2.49
C LYS A 532 -2.23 -5.93 1.00
N ILE A 533 -3.33 -6.51 0.55
CA ILE A 533 -3.56 -6.77 -0.87
C ILE A 533 -4.03 -5.49 -1.54
N SER A 534 -3.34 -5.07 -2.60
CA SER A 534 -3.72 -3.89 -3.39
C SER A 534 -5.07 -4.11 -4.07
N ILE A 535 -6.04 -3.23 -3.80
CA ILE A 535 -7.37 -3.25 -4.39
C ILE A 535 -7.35 -2.33 -5.61
N GLU A 536 -7.53 -2.88 -6.81
CA GLU A 536 -7.45 -2.14 -8.08
C GLU A 536 -8.67 -1.23 -8.37
N GLN A 537 -9.44 -0.84 -7.35
CA GLN A 537 -10.58 0.07 -7.49
C GLN A 537 -10.19 1.37 -8.20
N ALA A 538 -9.00 1.92 -7.89
CA ALA A 538 -8.47 3.08 -8.58
C ALA A 538 -8.26 2.83 -10.09
N LYS A 539 -7.87 1.62 -10.52
CA LYS A 539 -7.71 1.30 -11.95
C LYS A 539 -9.05 1.22 -12.68
N LEU A 540 -10.05 0.61 -12.03
CA LEU A 540 -11.42 0.56 -12.57
C LEU A 540 -12.01 1.95 -12.75
N LEU A 541 -11.92 2.79 -11.73
CA LEU A 541 -12.41 4.16 -11.79
C LEU A 541 -11.60 4.99 -12.79
N LYS A 542 -10.27 4.81 -12.85
CA LYS A 542 -9.42 5.42 -13.88
C LYS A 542 -9.90 5.08 -15.29
N GLU A 543 -10.23 3.81 -15.55
CA GLU A 543 -10.73 3.37 -16.85
C GLU A 543 -12.13 3.93 -17.17
N ASP A 544 -13.02 4.07 -16.18
CA ASP A 544 -14.32 4.74 -16.35
C ASP A 544 -14.15 6.21 -16.75
N VAL A 545 -13.25 6.94 -16.06
CA VAL A 545 -12.92 8.33 -16.39
C VAL A 545 -12.30 8.42 -17.79
N ARG A 546 -11.37 7.52 -18.14
CA ARG A 546 -10.76 7.46 -19.47
C ARG A 546 -11.81 7.29 -20.56
N LYS A 547 -12.75 6.35 -20.40
CA LYS A 547 -13.85 6.11 -21.35
C LYS A 547 -14.71 7.35 -21.58
N ARG A 548 -14.99 8.11 -20.52
CA ARG A 548 -15.73 9.38 -20.61
C ARG A 548 -14.92 10.47 -21.31
N LEU A 549 -13.60 10.53 -21.10
CA LEU A 549 -12.71 11.47 -21.80
C LEU A 549 -12.59 11.18 -23.30
N VAL A 550 -12.62 9.90 -23.73
CA VAL A 550 -12.52 9.53 -25.16
C VAL A 550 -13.87 9.42 -25.89
N SER A 551 -14.99 9.59 -25.18
CA SER A 551 -16.32 9.52 -25.82
C SER A 551 -16.47 10.58 -26.93
N PRO A 552 -17.17 10.26 -28.05
CA PRO A 552 -17.39 11.22 -29.13
C PRO A 552 -18.02 12.53 -28.64
N ILE A 553 -17.61 13.65 -29.25
CA ILE A 553 -18.14 14.98 -28.94
C ILE A 553 -19.18 15.34 -30.00
N ASP A 554 -20.39 15.67 -29.55
CA ASP A 554 -21.51 16.15 -30.36
C ASP A 554 -22.18 17.37 -29.68
N ASP A 555 -23.11 18.00 -30.38
CA ASP A 555 -23.77 19.23 -29.91
C ASP A 555 -24.53 19.04 -28.58
N ASN A 556 -24.98 17.81 -28.27
CA ASN A 556 -25.76 17.54 -27.06
C ASN A 556 -24.87 17.29 -25.83
N ASN A 557 -23.59 16.92 -26.03
CA ASN A 557 -22.67 16.60 -24.94
C ASN A 557 -21.48 17.57 -24.81
N PHE A 558 -21.37 18.58 -25.68
CA PHE A 558 -20.27 19.55 -25.69
C PHE A 558 -20.05 20.23 -24.33
N SER A 559 -21.09 20.81 -23.73
CA SER A 559 -21.00 21.48 -22.42
C SER A 559 -20.65 20.49 -21.30
N PHE A 560 -21.22 19.28 -21.33
CA PHE A 560 -20.87 18.22 -20.39
C PHE A 560 -19.40 17.85 -20.49
N LYS A 561 -18.87 17.72 -21.71
CA LYS A 561 -17.46 17.40 -21.96
C LYS A 561 -16.52 18.47 -21.39
N LEU A 562 -16.84 19.75 -21.59
CA LEU A 562 -16.07 20.87 -21.04
C LEU A 562 -16.02 20.82 -19.51
N ASN A 563 -17.18 20.69 -18.86
CA ASN A 563 -17.27 20.59 -17.40
C ASN A 563 -16.56 19.35 -16.85
N PHE A 564 -16.63 18.22 -17.57
CA PHE A 564 -15.95 16.99 -17.17
C PHE A 564 -14.42 17.14 -17.26
N ILE A 565 -13.89 17.73 -18.34
CA ILE A 565 -12.45 18.03 -18.46
C ILE A 565 -12.02 18.97 -17.34
N ASP A 566 -12.78 20.03 -17.07
CA ASP A 566 -12.48 20.96 -15.98
C ASP A 566 -12.45 20.26 -14.62
N SER A 567 -13.43 19.39 -14.35
CA SER A 567 -13.50 18.64 -13.10
C SER A 567 -12.32 17.68 -12.94
N VAL A 568 -11.92 16.97 -13.99
CA VAL A 568 -10.74 16.09 -14.01
C VAL A 568 -9.46 16.87 -13.70
N GLN A 569 -9.31 18.08 -14.26
CA GLN A 569 -8.16 18.95 -13.99
C GLN A 569 -8.17 19.50 -12.57
N ARG A 570 -9.30 20.04 -12.12
CA ARG A 570 -9.44 20.68 -10.80
C ARG A 570 -9.39 19.68 -9.65
N LEU A 571 -9.76 18.41 -9.87
CA LEU A 571 -9.58 17.33 -8.91
C LEU A 571 -8.13 16.79 -8.85
N GLY A 572 -7.23 17.31 -9.69
CA GLY A 572 -5.80 16.98 -9.66
C GLY A 572 -5.45 15.61 -10.22
N VAL A 573 -6.33 14.99 -11.02
CA VAL A 573 -6.12 13.67 -11.64
C VAL A 573 -5.87 13.72 -13.15
N SER A 574 -5.81 14.91 -13.75
CA SER A 574 -5.57 15.08 -15.19
C SER A 574 -4.25 14.51 -15.69
N TYR A 575 -3.23 14.41 -14.83
CA TYR A 575 -1.92 13.84 -15.17
C TYR A 575 -2.00 12.37 -15.61
N HIS A 576 -3.10 11.68 -15.28
CA HIS A 576 -3.36 10.32 -15.76
C HIS A 576 -3.88 10.25 -17.19
N PHE A 577 -4.33 11.37 -17.76
CA PHE A 577 -5.12 11.42 -18.99
C PHE A 577 -4.67 12.54 -19.93
N GLU A 578 -3.38 12.92 -19.89
CA GLU A 578 -2.85 14.04 -20.68
C GLU A 578 -3.18 13.88 -22.17
N GLN A 579 -2.95 12.69 -22.73
CA GLN A 579 -3.22 12.40 -24.14
C GLN A 579 -4.71 12.47 -24.48
N GLU A 580 -5.57 11.91 -23.63
CA GLU A 580 -7.02 11.93 -23.83
C GLU A 580 -7.58 13.36 -23.73
N ILE A 581 -7.09 14.17 -22.78
CA ILE A 581 -7.49 15.57 -22.62
C ILE A 581 -7.00 16.39 -23.81
N ASP A 582 -5.74 16.24 -24.23
CA ASP A 582 -5.18 16.95 -25.39
C ASP A 582 -5.98 16.62 -26.66
N SER A 583 -6.31 15.34 -26.87
CA SER A 583 -7.13 14.91 -28.01
C SER A 583 -8.53 15.50 -27.95
N ALA A 584 -9.17 15.49 -26.78
CA ALA A 584 -10.51 16.06 -26.60
C ALA A 584 -10.52 17.58 -26.82
N LEU A 585 -9.54 18.32 -26.29
CA LEU A 585 -9.43 19.76 -26.45
C LEU A 585 -9.05 20.16 -27.87
N CYS A 586 -8.21 19.37 -28.56
CA CYS A 586 -7.95 19.54 -29.99
C CYS A 586 -9.24 19.44 -30.79
N ARG A 587 -10.06 18.41 -30.50
CA ARG A 587 -11.35 18.26 -31.16
C ARG A 587 -12.31 19.42 -30.84
N ILE A 588 -12.37 19.85 -29.59
CA ILE A 588 -13.16 21.01 -29.15
C ILE A 588 -12.71 22.26 -29.90
N TYR A 589 -11.41 22.51 -30.02
CA TYR A 589 -10.85 23.63 -30.76
C TYR A 589 -11.30 23.60 -32.23
N GLU A 590 -11.16 22.47 -32.91
CA GLU A 590 -11.54 22.31 -34.33
C GLU A 590 -13.02 22.62 -34.60
N ILE A 591 -13.93 22.23 -33.71
CA ILE A 591 -15.38 22.41 -33.92
C ILE A 591 -15.90 23.76 -33.40
N SER A 592 -15.23 24.35 -32.41
CA SER A 592 -15.70 25.57 -31.73
C SER A 592 -14.99 26.85 -32.15
N THR A 593 -13.93 26.76 -32.96
CA THR A 593 -13.14 27.93 -33.36
C THR A 593 -12.95 28.06 -34.87
N LYS A 594 -12.76 29.29 -35.33
CA LYS A 594 -12.34 29.62 -36.69
C LYS A 594 -11.40 30.82 -36.64
N ASP A 595 -10.23 30.70 -37.29
CA ASP A 595 -9.21 31.76 -37.31
C ASP A 595 -8.82 32.26 -35.89
N ASN A 596 -8.78 31.34 -34.92
CA ASN A 596 -8.58 31.59 -33.47
C ASN A 596 -9.70 32.33 -32.73
N ASP A 597 -10.81 32.66 -33.39
CA ASP A 597 -12.03 33.19 -32.75
C ASP A 597 -12.97 32.03 -32.39
N ILE A 598 -13.56 32.06 -31.19
CA ILE A 598 -14.61 31.12 -30.80
C ILE A 598 -15.89 31.45 -31.59
N ILE A 599 -16.42 30.46 -32.32
CA ILE A 599 -17.67 30.55 -33.10
C ILE A 599 -18.82 29.74 -32.49
N ALA A 600 -18.54 28.94 -31.45
CA ALA A 600 -19.55 28.14 -30.78
C ALA A 600 -20.64 29.02 -30.13
N ASN A 601 -21.90 28.67 -30.41
CA ASN A 601 -23.08 29.49 -30.14
C ASN A 601 -23.62 29.28 -28.71
N ASN A 602 -22.76 29.33 -27.69
CA ASN A 602 -23.19 29.40 -26.29
C ASN A 602 -23.33 30.87 -25.88
N ASP A 603 -24.56 31.26 -25.52
CA ASP A 603 -24.89 32.62 -25.13
C ASP A 603 -24.59 32.92 -23.65
N ASP A 604 -24.27 31.89 -22.85
CA ASP A 604 -23.96 32.07 -21.44
C ASP A 604 -22.48 32.40 -21.18
N LEU A 605 -22.25 33.19 -20.13
CA LEU A 605 -20.93 33.68 -19.76
C LEU A 605 -20.04 32.55 -19.22
N TYR A 606 -20.60 31.66 -18.41
CA TYR A 606 -19.89 30.55 -17.78
C TYR A 606 -19.18 29.65 -18.77
N HIS A 607 -19.90 29.08 -19.75
CA HIS A 607 -19.31 28.17 -20.74
C HIS A 607 -18.39 28.90 -21.72
N THR A 608 -18.70 30.16 -22.06
CA THR A 608 -17.80 30.97 -22.91
C THR A 608 -16.44 31.18 -22.23
N ALA A 609 -16.45 31.57 -20.95
CA ALA A 609 -15.24 31.77 -20.17
C ALA A 609 -14.50 30.45 -19.89
N LEU A 610 -15.22 29.36 -19.61
CA LEU A 610 -14.64 28.04 -19.39
C LEU A 610 -13.93 27.52 -20.65
N LEU A 611 -14.58 27.59 -21.81
CA LEU A 611 -14.00 27.18 -23.09
C LEU A 611 -12.73 27.98 -23.40
N PHE A 612 -12.79 29.31 -23.24
CA PHE A 612 -11.64 30.19 -23.42
C PHE A 612 -10.47 29.81 -22.50
N ARG A 613 -10.76 29.60 -21.21
CA ARG A 613 -9.76 29.24 -20.20
C ARG A 613 -9.11 27.89 -20.52
N LEU A 614 -9.89 26.84 -20.76
CA LEU A 614 -9.36 25.50 -21.04
C LEU A 614 -8.48 25.50 -22.30
N LEU A 615 -8.92 26.15 -23.38
CA LEU A 615 -8.12 26.25 -24.60
C LEU A 615 -6.82 27.03 -24.37
N ARG A 616 -6.86 28.18 -23.68
CA ARG A 616 -5.62 28.94 -23.39
C ARG A 616 -4.67 28.20 -22.45
N GLN A 617 -5.17 27.51 -21.43
CA GLN A 617 -4.34 26.70 -20.52
C GLN A 617 -3.55 25.62 -21.26
N HIS A 618 -4.11 25.12 -22.37
CA HIS A 618 -3.50 24.13 -23.24
C HIS A 618 -2.77 24.73 -24.45
N GLY A 619 -2.49 26.03 -24.42
CA GLY A 619 -1.64 26.72 -25.39
C GLY A 619 -2.34 27.20 -26.66
N TYR A 620 -3.66 27.04 -26.80
CA TYR A 620 -4.38 27.60 -27.95
C TYR A 620 -4.46 29.13 -27.83
N ARG A 621 -4.05 29.83 -28.89
CA ARG A 621 -4.05 31.31 -28.95
C ARG A 621 -5.44 31.85 -29.29
N ILE A 622 -6.39 31.70 -28.37
CA ILE A 622 -7.78 32.14 -28.56
C ILE A 622 -7.91 33.66 -28.41
N SER A 623 -8.63 34.29 -29.34
CA SER A 623 -8.91 35.72 -29.34
C SER A 623 -9.83 36.14 -28.19
N PRO A 624 -9.52 37.22 -27.44
CA PRO A 624 -10.37 37.71 -26.37
C PRO A 624 -11.62 38.46 -26.87
N SER A 625 -11.72 38.75 -28.18
CA SER A 625 -12.85 39.46 -28.81
C SER A 625 -14.20 38.79 -28.55
N ILE A 626 -14.19 37.48 -28.25
CA ILE A 626 -15.40 36.72 -27.91
C ILE A 626 -16.15 37.35 -26.73
N PHE A 627 -15.45 38.02 -25.81
CA PHE A 627 -16.08 38.65 -24.65
C PHE A 627 -16.77 39.98 -24.98
N CYS A 628 -16.49 40.61 -26.13
CA CYS A 628 -17.17 41.85 -26.54
C CYS A 628 -18.69 41.68 -26.70
N LYS A 629 -19.19 40.45 -26.92
CA LYS A 629 -20.64 40.19 -26.96
C LYS A 629 -21.33 40.45 -25.61
N PHE A 630 -20.57 40.44 -24.53
CA PHE A 630 -21.02 40.73 -23.16
C PHE A 630 -20.86 42.21 -22.78
N GLU A 631 -20.33 43.05 -23.69
CA GLU A 631 -20.23 44.50 -23.51
C GLU A 631 -21.48 45.25 -23.98
N ASP A 632 -21.73 46.40 -23.38
CA ASP A 632 -22.74 47.37 -23.80
C ASP A 632 -22.22 48.26 -24.95
N GLN A 633 -23.05 49.21 -25.39
CA GLN A 633 -22.69 50.12 -26.50
C GLN A 633 -21.52 51.07 -26.16
N THR A 634 -21.12 51.17 -24.90
CA THR A 634 -19.99 51.97 -24.43
C THR A 634 -18.68 51.17 -24.36
N GLY A 635 -18.72 49.87 -24.66
CA GLY A 635 -17.58 48.97 -24.53
C GLY A 635 -17.31 48.50 -23.10
N LYS A 636 -18.32 48.58 -22.22
CA LYS A 636 -18.22 48.09 -20.83
C LYS A 636 -19.06 46.85 -20.63
N PHE A 637 -18.61 45.91 -19.79
CA PHE A 637 -19.38 44.71 -19.48
C PHE A 637 -20.76 45.06 -18.91
N LYS A 638 -21.81 44.41 -19.46
CA LYS A 638 -23.20 44.69 -19.11
C LYS A 638 -23.46 44.43 -17.62
N GLY A 639 -24.09 45.39 -16.95
CA GLY A 639 -24.51 45.22 -15.55
C GLY A 639 -25.48 44.07 -15.31
N SER A 640 -26.19 43.58 -16.34
CA SER A 640 -27.06 42.40 -16.24
C SER A 640 -26.32 41.09 -15.94
N LEU A 641 -24.98 41.06 -16.06
CA LEU A 641 -24.16 39.89 -15.77
C LEU A 641 -23.93 39.68 -14.27
N THR A 642 -24.26 40.66 -13.43
CA THR A 642 -23.98 40.60 -11.98
C THR A 642 -24.75 39.50 -11.26
N ASP A 643 -25.85 39.02 -11.84
CA ASP A 643 -26.68 37.96 -11.25
C ASP A 643 -26.11 36.55 -11.53
N ASP A 644 -25.25 36.40 -12.55
CA ASP A 644 -24.58 35.14 -12.90
C ASP A 644 -23.21 35.03 -12.21
N ILE A 645 -23.23 34.67 -10.93
CA ILE A 645 -22.03 34.60 -10.10
C ILE A 645 -21.07 33.51 -10.57
N GLU A 646 -21.59 32.37 -11.04
CA GLU A 646 -20.75 31.29 -11.59
C GLU A 646 -20.08 31.70 -12.89
N GLY A 647 -20.82 32.37 -13.79
CA GLY A 647 -20.26 32.97 -15.00
C GLY A 647 -19.23 34.04 -14.68
N MET A 648 -19.46 34.87 -13.68
CA MET A 648 -18.51 35.88 -13.23
C MET A 648 -17.23 35.27 -12.69
N LEU A 649 -17.35 34.19 -11.89
CA LEU A 649 -16.21 33.46 -11.35
C LEU A 649 -15.41 32.78 -12.48
N SER A 650 -16.09 32.15 -13.44
CA SER A 650 -15.47 31.56 -14.62
C SER A 650 -14.74 32.62 -15.47
N LEU A 651 -15.34 33.80 -15.65
CA LEU A 651 -14.71 34.94 -16.34
C LEU A 651 -13.48 35.44 -15.58
N TYR A 652 -13.56 35.60 -14.27
CA TYR A 652 -12.43 36.00 -13.44
C TYR A 652 -11.25 35.03 -13.60
N GLU A 653 -11.49 33.71 -13.51
CA GLU A 653 -10.45 32.69 -13.71
C GLU A 653 -9.88 32.71 -15.13
N ALA A 654 -10.71 32.95 -16.16
CA ALA A 654 -10.27 33.09 -17.54
C ALA A 654 -9.34 34.31 -17.75
N THR A 655 -9.63 35.44 -17.09
CA THR A 655 -8.81 36.66 -17.19
C THR A 655 -7.42 36.56 -16.55
N GLN A 656 -7.17 35.50 -15.77
CA GLN A 656 -5.84 35.21 -15.23
C GLN A 656 -4.86 34.72 -16.32
N LEU A 657 -5.38 34.37 -17.51
CA LEU A 657 -4.61 33.97 -18.70
C LEU A 657 -4.43 35.11 -19.71
N ARG A 658 -4.64 36.36 -19.28
CA ARG A 658 -4.44 37.53 -20.15
C ARG A 658 -2.97 37.74 -20.48
N CYS A 659 -2.74 38.30 -21.66
CA CYS A 659 -1.46 38.61 -22.26
C CYS A 659 -1.32 40.13 -22.48
N HIS A 660 -0.16 40.58 -22.97
CA HIS A 660 0.04 42.00 -23.25
C HIS A 660 -0.85 42.50 -24.41
N GLY A 661 -1.43 43.70 -24.24
CA GLY A 661 -2.24 44.36 -25.27
C GLY A 661 -3.69 43.87 -25.38
N GLU A 662 -4.19 43.11 -24.41
CA GLU A 662 -5.55 42.55 -24.41
C GLU A 662 -6.53 43.39 -23.59
N ASP A 663 -6.84 44.60 -24.05
CA ASP A 663 -7.68 45.58 -23.34
C ASP A 663 -9.03 45.01 -22.87
N VAL A 664 -9.64 44.13 -23.68
CA VAL A 664 -10.91 43.45 -23.34
C VAL A 664 -10.78 42.60 -22.07
N LEU A 665 -9.67 41.87 -21.92
CA LEU A 665 -9.45 41.05 -20.72
C LEU A 665 -9.04 41.88 -19.51
N GLU A 666 -8.39 43.04 -19.71
CA GLU A 666 -8.10 43.96 -18.62
C GLU A 666 -9.40 44.55 -18.04
N GLU A 667 -10.32 44.99 -18.90
CA GLU A 667 -11.64 45.46 -18.46
C GLU A 667 -12.46 44.30 -17.86
N ALA A 668 -12.43 43.10 -18.46
CA ALA A 668 -13.11 41.92 -17.92
C ALA A 668 -12.59 41.52 -16.53
N HIS A 669 -11.26 41.56 -16.34
CA HIS A 669 -10.62 41.28 -15.06
C HIS A 669 -11.09 42.27 -13.99
N LYS A 670 -11.01 43.57 -14.30
CA LYS A 670 -11.46 44.63 -13.41
C LYS A 670 -12.94 44.50 -13.06
N PHE A 671 -13.79 44.31 -14.08
CA PHE A 671 -15.23 44.15 -13.90
C PHE A 671 -15.54 42.94 -13.01
N SER A 672 -15.02 41.76 -13.34
CA SER A 672 -15.30 40.53 -12.59
C SER A 672 -14.79 40.60 -11.15
N LEU A 673 -13.58 41.13 -10.92
CA LEU A 673 -13.03 41.36 -9.59
C LEU A 673 -13.93 42.28 -8.75
N GLU A 674 -14.36 43.42 -9.31
CA GLU A 674 -15.23 44.37 -8.61
C GLU A 674 -16.59 43.76 -8.24
N GLN A 675 -17.19 42.95 -9.13
CA GLN A 675 -18.50 42.34 -8.86
C GLN A 675 -18.41 41.17 -7.89
N LEU A 676 -17.42 40.28 -8.01
CA LEU A 676 -17.21 39.17 -7.08
C LEU A 676 -16.89 39.68 -5.67
N THR A 677 -16.08 40.75 -5.55
CA THR A 677 -15.80 41.37 -4.24
C THR A 677 -17.07 41.90 -3.57
N LYS A 678 -18.00 42.47 -4.36
CA LYS A 678 -19.30 42.93 -3.84
C LYS A 678 -20.21 41.77 -3.44
N SER A 679 -20.24 40.69 -4.23
CA SER A 679 -21.17 39.58 -4.01
C SER A 679 -20.89 38.80 -2.71
N VAL A 680 -19.62 38.65 -2.34
CA VAL A 680 -19.19 38.02 -1.06
C VAL A 680 -19.86 38.67 0.15
N THR A 681 -20.13 39.97 0.09
CA THR A 681 -20.69 40.73 1.23
C THR A 681 -22.21 40.70 1.34
N THR A 682 -22.96 40.20 0.33
CA THR A 682 -24.41 40.44 0.30
C THR A 682 -25.35 39.33 -0.16
N GLN A 683 -24.98 38.28 -0.90
CA GLN A 683 -26.01 37.47 -1.61
C GLN A 683 -25.69 35.99 -1.96
N LEU A 684 -24.86 35.25 -1.21
CA LEU A 684 -24.48 33.87 -1.60
C LEU A 684 -24.80 32.80 -0.55
N SER A 685 -24.97 31.54 -0.98
CA SER A 685 -24.90 30.39 -0.07
C SER A 685 -23.51 30.34 0.58
N SER A 686 -23.39 29.75 1.77
CA SER A 686 -22.10 29.67 2.47
C SER A 686 -21.00 29.01 1.63
N SER A 687 -21.35 27.97 0.87
CA SER A 687 -20.42 27.24 0.01
C SER A 687 -19.96 28.05 -1.21
N LEU A 688 -20.88 28.70 -1.92
CA LEU A 688 -20.54 29.53 -3.08
C LEU A 688 -19.77 30.79 -2.66
N ALA A 689 -20.11 31.38 -1.50
CA ALA A 689 -19.33 32.49 -0.92
C ALA A 689 -17.89 32.07 -0.64
N ALA A 690 -17.68 30.92 0.02
CA ALA A 690 -16.35 30.39 0.32
C ALA A 690 -15.56 30.10 -0.96
N ARG A 691 -16.21 29.56 -2.00
CA ARG A 691 -15.57 29.33 -3.30
C ARG A 691 -15.13 30.64 -3.98
N VAL A 692 -15.96 31.68 -3.94
CA VAL A 692 -15.60 33.00 -4.50
C VAL A 692 -14.47 33.65 -3.69
N GLU A 693 -14.55 33.63 -2.36
CA GLU A 693 -13.52 34.16 -1.47
C GLU A 693 -12.16 33.47 -1.70
N HIS A 694 -12.18 32.14 -1.83
CA HIS A 694 -10.99 31.34 -2.14
C HIS A 694 -10.36 31.75 -3.48
N SER A 695 -11.14 31.78 -4.57
CA SER A 695 -10.63 32.18 -5.90
C SER A 695 -10.12 33.61 -5.95
N LEU A 696 -10.74 34.55 -5.24
CA LEU A 696 -10.29 35.94 -5.17
C LEU A 696 -8.93 36.06 -4.46
N ARG A 697 -8.72 35.26 -3.41
CA ARG A 697 -7.42 35.18 -2.73
C ARG A 697 -6.38 34.44 -3.56
N GLN A 698 -6.72 33.25 -4.06
CA GLN A 698 -5.85 32.39 -4.84
C GLN A 698 -6.57 31.91 -6.10
N SER A 699 -6.25 32.51 -7.25
CA SER A 699 -6.87 32.09 -8.51
C SER A 699 -6.32 30.74 -8.97
N LEU A 700 -7.12 29.97 -9.72
CA LEU A 700 -6.75 28.64 -10.21
C LEU A 700 -5.46 28.66 -11.05
N ARG A 701 -5.22 29.74 -11.82
CA ARG A 701 -3.98 29.87 -12.62
C ARG A 701 -2.75 30.04 -11.74
N ARG A 702 -2.89 30.67 -10.56
CA ARG A 702 -1.77 31.02 -9.67
C ARG A 702 -1.64 30.08 -8.46
N GLY A 703 -2.66 29.29 -8.16
CA GLY A 703 -2.65 28.29 -7.08
C GLY A 703 -1.85 27.03 -7.42
N LEU A 704 -1.48 26.29 -6.37
CA LEU A 704 -0.78 25.02 -6.49
C LEU A 704 -1.76 23.89 -6.83
N PRO A 705 -1.61 23.16 -7.96
CA PRO A 705 -2.63 22.22 -8.43
C PRO A 705 -3.10 21.22 -7.39
N ARG A 706 -2.17 20.67 -6.58
CA ARG A 706 -2.52 19.66 -5.59
C ARG A 706 -3.24 20.24 -4.38
N LEU A 707 -2.86 21.45 -3.97
CA LEU A 707 -3.53 22.17 -2.88
C LEU A 707 -4.92 22.63 -3.32
N GLU A 708 -5.03 23.20 -4.53
CA GLU A 708 -6.31 23.57 -5.15
C GLU A 708 -7.27 22.39 -5.29
N ALA A 709 -6.74 21.19 -5.60
CA ALA A 709 -7.56 19.98 -5.66
C ALA A 709 -8.22 19.64 -4.33
N THR A 710 -7.57 19.90 -3.19
CA THR A 710 -8.16 19.63 -1.86
C THR A 710 -9.36 20.52 -1.57
N TYR A 711 -9.25 21.82 -1.88
CA TYR A 711 -10.37 22.75 -1.75
C TYR A 711 -11.48 22.41 -2.74
N TYR A 712 -11.12 22.08 -3.98
CA TYR A 712 -12.11 21.74 -5.00
C TYR A 712 -12.87 20.45 -4.71
N MET A 713 -12.23 19.42 -4.15
CA MET A 713 -12.92 18.19 -3.75
C MET A 713 -14.08 18.48 -2.79
N SER A 714 -13.88 19.40 -1.84
CA SER A 714 -14.92 19.80 -0.88
C SER A 714 -16.10 20.48 -1.59
N PHE A 715 -15.82 21.43 -2.49
CA PHE A 715 -16.86 22.09 -3.28
C PHE A 715 -17.56 21.16 -4.27
N TYR A 716 -16.83 20.21 -4.84
CA TYR A 716 -17.35 19.24 -5.81
C TYR A 716 -18.26 18.21 -5.13
N GLU A 717 -17.92 17.76 -3.93
CA GLU A 717 -18.76 16.84 -3.15
C GLU A 717 -20.11 17.46 -2.75
N GLU A 718 -20.14 18.77 -2.49
CA GLU A 718 -21.38 19.51 -2.18
C GLU A 718 -22.27 19.74 -3.41
N ASP A 719 -21.73 19.66 -4.63
CA ASP A 719 -22.50 19.83 -5.86
C ASP A 719 -23.41 18.61 -6.10
N PRO A 720 -24.75 18.75 -6.13
CA PRO A 720 -25.66 17.63 -6.36
C PRO A 720 -25.48 16.92 -7.72
N SER A 721 -24.78 17.54 -8.66
CA SER A 721 -24.54 17.04 -10.01
C SER A 721 -23.18 16.37 -10.19
N HIS A 722 -22.37 16.26 -9.13
CA HIS A 722 -21.01 15.75 -9.22
C HIS A 722 -20.96 14.27 -9.64
N ASP A 723 -19.87 13.92 -10.31
CA ASP A 723 -19.56 12.54 -10.68
C ASP A 723 -18.89 11.82 -9.50
N GLU A 724 -19.68 11.01 -8.78
CA GLU A 724 -19.23 10.22 -7.63
C GLU A 724 -18.01 9.35 -7.97
N LYS A 725 -18.00 8.70 -9.14
CA LYS A 725 -16.88 7.83 -9.54
C LYS A 725 -15.59 8.61 -9.74
N LEU A 726 -15.68 9.80 -10.35
CA LEU A 726 -14.53 10.69 -10.54
C LEU A 726 -14.03 11.21 -9.19
N LEU A 727 -14.92 11.57 -8.27
CA LEU A 727 -14.55 12.04 -6.94
C LEU A 727 -13.86 10.93 -6.13
N THR A 728 -14.43 9.72 -6.09
CA THR A 728 -13.81 8.55 -5.44
C THR A 728 -12.44 8.26 -6.04
N PHE A 729 -12.30 8.34 -7.37
CA PHE A 729 -11.00 8.17 -8.03
C PHE A 729 -9.98 9.20 -7.56
N ALA A 730 -10.39 10.46 -7.50
CA ALA A 730 -9.51 11.56 -7.11
C ALA A 730 -9.08 11.48 -5.64
N LYS A 731 -9.98 11.08 -4.74
CA LYS A 731 -9.67 10.84 -3.32
C LYS A 731 -8.70 9.67 -3.14
N LEU A 732 -8.92 8.55 -3.84
CA LEU A 732 -8.00 7.40 -3.84
C LEU A 732 -6.61 7.75 -4.39
N ASP A 733 -6.56 8.48 -5.51
CA ASP A 733 -5.31 8.96 -6.10
C ASP A 733 -4.58 9.94 -5.15
N PHE A 734 -5.32 10.83 -4.48
CA PHE A 734 -4.77 11.72 -3.45
C PHE A 734 -4.07 10.98 -2.33
N ASN A 735 -4.76 10.02 -1.73
CA ASN A 735 -4.19 9.24 -0.63
C ASN A 735 -2.97 8.43 -1.08
N LYS A 736 -2.98 7.90 -2.30
CA LYS A 736 -1.84 7.18 -2.87
C LYS A 736 -0.61 8.08 -3.07
N LEU A 737 -0.79 9.25 -3.67
CA LEU A 737 0.32 10.19 -3.87
C LEU A 737 0.84 10.73 -2.53
N GLN A 738 -0.05 10.99 -1.56
CA GLN A 738 0.34 11.40 -0.22
C GLN A 738 1.26 10.37 0.44
N GLU A 739 1.00 9.06 0.29
CA GLU A 739 1.88 8.01 0.81
C GLU A 739 3.28 8.05 0.17
N ILE A 740 3.36 8.23 -1.15
CA ILE A 740 4.64 8.38 -1.87
C ILE A 740 5.39 9.63 -1.38
N HIS A 741 4.71 10.76 -1.26
CA HIS A 741 5.32 12.01 -0.82
C HIS A 741 5.80 11.92 0.64
N LEU A 742 5.09 11.21 1.50
CA LEU A 742 5.52 10.95 2.88
C LEU A 742 6.78 10.09 2.96
N GLU A 743 6.93 9.08 2.11
CA GLU A 743 8.16 8.27 2.02
C GLU A 743 9.36 9.11 1.56
N GLU A 744 9.16 9.98 0.58
CA GLU A 744 10.17 10.93 0.11
C GLU A 744 10.57 11.92 1.22
N VAL A 745 9.59 12.52 1.91
CA VAL A 745 9.82 13.44 3.03
C VAL A 745 10.56 12.74 4.16
N SER A 746 10.19 11.51 4.51
CA SER A 746 10.88 10.70 5.52
C SER A 746 12.36 10.46 5.17
N SER A 747 12.63 10.17 3.90
CA SER A 747 14.00 9.96 3.41
C SER A 747 14.81 11.26 3.42
N LEU A 748 14.22 12.38 2.99
CA LEU A 748 14.87 13.69 2.94
C LEU A 748 15.11 14.27 4.33
N THR A 749 14.15 14.13 5.25
CA THR A 749 14.32 14.54 6.66
C THR A 749 15.39 13.71 7.36
N LYS A 750 15.52 12.41 7.05
CA LYS A 750 16.63 11.58 7.55
C LYS A 750 17.98 12.09 7.04
N TRP A 751 18.10 12.38 5.75
CA TRP A 751 19.33 12.96 5.17
C TRP A 751 19.69 14.28 5.86
N TRP A 752 18.71 15.18 6.02
CA TRP A 752 18.89 16.48 6.63
C TRP A 752 19.31 16.39 8.12
N ALA A 753 18.60 15.58 8.91
CA ALA A 753 18.79 15.52 10.36
C ALA A 753 19.92 14.58 10.80
N LYS A 754 20.24 13.53 10.03
CA LYS A 754 21.24 12.52 10.43
C LYS A 754 22.52 12.58 9.62
N ASP A 755 22.43 12.78 8.30
CA ASP A 755 23.61 12.71 7.44
C ASP A 755 24.32 14.06 7.42
N LEU A 756 23.56 15.16 7.28
CA LEU A 756 24.10 16.52 7.41
C LEU A 756 24.13 17.05 8.85
N ASP A 757 23.18 16.61 9.69
CA ASP A 757 22.97 17.12 11.06
C ASP A 757 23.01 18.65 11.10
N VAL A 758 22.16 19.28 10.26
CA VAL A 758 22.14 20.73 10.05
C VAL A 758 21.97 21.48 11.37
N SER A 759 21.12 20.96 12.28
CA SER A 759 20.87 21.59 13.58
C SER A 759 22.13 21.77 14.43
N THR A 760 23.07 20.82 14.36
CA THR A 760 24.32 20.85 15.13
C THR A 760 25.45 21.51 14.35
N ASN A 761 25.55 21.20 13.06
CA ASN A 761 26.67 21.58 12.20
C ASN A 761 26.53 22.98 11.61
N LEU A 762 25.29 23.46 11.42
CA LEU A 762 24.94 24.73 10.79
C LEU A 762 23.79 25.43 11.57
N PRO A 763 23.96 25.69 12.89
CA PRO A 763 22.87 26.16 13.76
C PRO A 763 22.36 27.58 13.43
N PHE A 764 23.06 28.31 12.56
CA PHE A 764 22.65 29.63 12.08
C PHE A 764 21.66 29.54 10.91
N THR A 765 21.53 28.37 10.26
CA THR A 765 20.66 28.18 9.10
C THR A 765 19.22 27.88 9.53
N ARG A 766 18.27 28.24 8.66
CA ARG A 766 16.85 27.94 8.86
C ARG A 766 16.59 26.44 8.69
N ASP A 767 16.02 25.79 9.71
CA ASP A 767 15.57 24.39 9.61
C ASP A 767 14.25 24.32 8.83
N ARG A 768 14.34 24.07 7.51
CA ARG A 768 13.23 24.22 6.56
C ARG A 768 13.07 23.04 5.58
N ILE A 769 13.55 21.86 5.94
CA ILE A 769 13.54 20.72 5.00
C ILE A 769 12.11 20.30 4.61
N THR A 770 11.16 20.34 5.54
CA THR A 770 9.76 19.97 5.26
C THR A 770 9.10 21.01 4.34
N GLU A 771 9.40 22.28 4.53
CA GLU A 771 8.97 23.38 3.69
C GLU A 771 9.57 23.28 2.29
N CYS A 772 10.85 22.92 2.18
CA CYS A 772 11.50 22.61 0.90
C CYS A 772 10.83 21.42 0.19
N CYS A 773 10.40 20.39 0.91
CA CYS A 773 9.62 19.29 0.33
C CYS A 773 8.27 19.80 -0.19
N PHE A 774 7.52 20.57 0.60
CA PHE A 774 6.24 21.16 0.18
C PHE A 774 6.40 22.00 -1.09
N TRP A 775 7.42 22.86 -1.11
CA TRP A 775 7.76 23.69 -2.27
C TRP A 775 7.91 22.85 -3.53
N ASN A 776 8.69 21.77 -3.46
CA ASN A 776 8.97 20.91 -4.62
C ASN A 776 7.79 20.00 -5.01
N ILE A 777 6.94 19.57 -4.06
CA ILE A 777 5.66 18.92 -4.36
C ILE A 777 4.75 19.88 -5.14
N GLY A 778 4.76 21.17 -4.81
CA GLY A 778 4.06 22.21 -5.56
C GLY A 778 4.55 22.38 -7.01
N VAL A 779 5.83 22.10 -7.29
CA VAL A 779 6.38 22.16 -8.66
C VAL A 779 5.95 20.96 -9.48
N TYR A 780 6.02 19.74 -8.93
CA TYR A 780 5.58 18.51 -9.61
C TYR A 780 5.24 17.37 -8.65
N PHE A 781 3.94 17.15 -8.46
CA PHE A 781 3.39 16.16 -7.53
C PHE A 781 3.27 14.76 -8.15
N GLU A 782 3.44 14.65 -9.47
CA GLU A 782 3.18 13.43 -10.24
C GLU A 782 4.22 12.32 -9.90
N PRO A 783 3.80 11.04 -9.78
CA PRO A 783 4.63 9.98 -9.21
C PRO A 783 5.84 9.60 -10.08
N GLN A 784 5.82 9.88 -11.39
CA GLN A 784 6.91 9.54 -12.31
C GLN A 784 8.15 10.44 -12.16
N TYR A 785 8.04 11.56 -11.43
CA TYR A 785 9.12 12.53 -11.34
C TYR A 785 9.92 12.41 -10.04
N CYS A 786 11.23 12.56 -10.18
CA CYS A 786 12.17 12.50 -9.08
C CYS A 786 12.29 13.88 -8.40
N ARG A 787 11.68 14.04 -7.22
CA ARG A 787 11.64 15.29 -6.46
C ARG A 787 12.84 15.50 -5.53
N TRP A 788 13.53 14.43 -5.13
CA TRP A 788 14.61 14.55 -4.14
C TRP A 788 15.77 15.41 -4.65
N ILE A 789 16.09 15.37 -5.96
CA ILE A 789 17.16 16.17 -6.58
C ILE A 789 16.91 17.67 -6.33
N THR A 790 15.75 18.16 -6.78
CA THR A 790 15.40 19.58 -6.66
C THR A 790 15.20 19.97 -5.20
N THR A 791 14.70 19.06 -4.35
CA THR A 791 14.53 19.33 -2.92
C THR A 791 15.87 19.49 -2.19
N LYS A 792 16.84 18.60 -2.41
CA LYS A 792 18.19 18.75 -1.84
C LYS A 792 18.87 20.01 -2.33
N LEU A 793 18.73 20.34 -3.63
CA LEU A 793 19.30 21.57 -4.19
C LEU A 793 18.60 22.84 -3.65
N THR A 794 17.29 22.80 -3.41
CA THR A 794 16.55 23.89 -2.73
C THR A 794 17.09 24.09 -1.33
N ALA A 795 17.22 23.00 -0.55
CA ALA A 795 17.71 23.09 0.82
C ALA A 795 19.17 23.57 0.91
N LEU A 796 20.03 23.14 -0.01
CA LEU A 796 21.41 23.65 -0.12
C LEU A 796 21.44 25.11 -0.55
N ALA A 797 20.60 25.54 -1.49
CA ALA A 797 20.48 26.94 -1.88
C ALA A 797 20.07 27.81 -0.69
N SER A 798 19.14 27.36 0.15
CA SER A 798 18.75 28.07 1.38
C SER A 798 19.88 28.16 2.42
N ILE A 799 20.71 27.11 2.55
CA ILE A 799 21.92 27.17 3.41
C ILE A 799 22.92 28.21 2.87
N ILE A 800 23.15 28.22 1.55
CA ILE A 800 24.06 29.17 0.91
C ILE A 800 23.53 30.60 1.12
N ASP A 801 22.24 30.82 0.93
CA ASP A 801 21.56 32.09 1.20
C ASP A 801 21.82 32.59 2.63
N ASP A 802 21.57 31.74 3.65
CA ASP A 802 21.84 32.07 5.05
C ASP A 802 23.34 32.37 5.34
N ILE A 803 24.26 31.69 4.65
CA ILE A 803 25.70 31.94 4.75
C ILE A 803 26.03 33.34 4.22
N TYR A 804 25.51 33.71 3.05
CA TYR A 804 25.84 34.99 2.41
C TYR A 804 25.15 36.18 3.07
N ASP A 805 23.90 36.01 3.52
CA ASP A 805 23.08 37.11 4.02
C ASP A 805 23.29 37.40 5.51
N ALA A 806 23.57 36.37 6.32
CA ALA A 806 23.51 36.50 7.79
C ALA A 806 24.79 36.10 8.54
N TYR A 807 25.68 35.29 7.97
CA TYR A 807 26.72 34.64 8.77
C TYR A 807 28.17 34.87 8.30
N GLY A 808 28.47 34.73 7.01
CA GLY A 808 29.84 34.77 6.49
C GLY A 808 30.43 36.18 6.42
N THR A 809 31.73 36.32 6.68
CA THR A 809 32.43 37.59 6.39
C THR A 809 32.73 37.72 4.91
N ILE A 810 32.90 38.95 4.40
CA ILE A 810 33.15 39.18 2.98
C ILE A 810 34.38 38.39 2.46
N GLU A 811 35.45 38.25 3.27
CA GLU A 811 36.64 37.47 2.92
C GLU A 811 36.37 35.96 2.88
N GLU A 812 35.57 35.45 3.83
CA GLU A 812 35.16 34.04 3.84
C GLU A 812 34.26 33.71 2.65
N LEU A 813 33.34 34.61 2.30
CA LEU A 813 32.44 34.47 1.15
C LEU A 813 33.20 34.48 -0.17
N GLU A 814 34.29 35.26 -0.30
CA GLU A 814 35.16 35.20 -1.47
C GLU A 814 35.85 33.84 -1.62
N LEU A 815 36.34 33.26 -0.52
CA LEU A 815 36.92 31.92 -0.52
C LEU A 815 35.88 30.85 -0.92
N PHE A 816 34.67 30.92 -0.36
CA PHE A 816 33.58 30.01 -0.69
C PHE A 816 33.15 30.12 -2.15
N THR A 817 32.99 31.35 -2.66
CA THR A 817 32.68 31.62 -4.07
C THR A 817 33.72 30.98 -4.98
N ASN A 818 35.01 31.20 -4.70
CA ASN A 818 36.11 30.62 -5.46
C ASN A 818 36.11 29.08 -5.41
N ALA A 819 35.80 28.48 -4.27
CA ALA A 819 35.70 27.03 -4.13
C ALA A 819 34.58 26.45 -5.01
N VAL A 820 33.38 27.05 -4.99
CA VAL A 820 32.27 26.66 -5.87
C VAL A 820 32.63 26.86 -7.35
N GLU A 821 33.29 27.96 -7.70
CA GLU A 821 33.74 28.19 -9.08
C GLU A 821 34.74 27.14 -9.59
N ARG A 822 35.70 26.74 -8.74
CA ARG A 822 36.69 25.70 -9.08
C ARG A 822 36.07 24.30 -9.12
N TRP A 823 35.08 24.03 -8.26
CA TRP A 823 34.41 22.73 -8.13
C TRP A 823 35.39 21.58 -7.84
N ASP A 824 36.31 21.79 -6.92
CA ASP A 824 37.44 20.91 -6.60
C ASP A 824 37.48 20.65 -5.08
N ILE A 825 37.44 19.37 -4.69
CA ILE A 825 37.47 18.92 -3.29
C ILE A 825 38.68 19.45 -2.52
N CYS A 826 39.79 19.75 -3.20
CA CYS A 826 40.98 20.32 -2.58
C CYS A 826 40.72 21.69 -1.96
N CYS A 827 39.69 22.44 -2.42
CA CYS A 827 39.37 23.76 -1.88
C CYS A 827 38.83 23.70 -0.44
N LEU A 828 38.45 22.52 0.07
CA LEU A 828 37.97 22.37 1.46
C LEU A 828 39.00 22.85 2.49
N VAL A 829 40.29 22.67 2.24
CA VAL A 829 41.34 23.02 3.22
C VAL A 829 41.45 24.52 3.47
N ASP A 830 40.98 25.33 2.52
CA ASP A 830 41.06 26.79 2.56
C ASP A 830 39.80 27.44 3.17
N LEU A 831 38.74 26.66 3.42
CA LEU A 831 37.46 27.16 3.92
C LEU A 831 37.36 27.07 5.46
N PRO A 832 36.63 27.99 6.12
CA PRO A 832 36.20 27.83 7.50
C PRO A 832 35.40 26.52 7.71
N LYS A 833 35.44 25.96 8.93
CA LYS A 833 34.86 24.63 9.22
C LYS A 833 33.38 24.50 8.83
N TYR A 834 32.56 25.52 9.04
CA TYR A 834 31.13 25.47 8.68
C TYR A 834 30.92 25.52 7.15
N MET A 835 31.73 26.31 6.43
CA MET A 835 31.74 26.34 4.96
C MET A 835 32.28 25.04 4.36
N GLN A 836 33.23 24.37 5.02
CA GLN A 836 33.67 23.03 4.60
C GLN A 836 32.51 22.03 4.59
N LEU A 837 31.66 22.07 5.64
CA LEU A 837 30.49 21.21 5.75
C LEU A 837 29.50 21.48 4.60
N CYS A 838 29.16 22.75 4.37
CA CYS A 838 28.27 23.14 3.26
C CYS A 838 28.86 22.76 1.89
N TYR A 839 30.14 23.07 1.64
CA TYR A 839 30.77 22.79 0.35
C TYR A 839 30.89 21.29 0.09
N LYS A 840 31.24 20.51 1.13
CA LYS A 840 31.24 19.05 1.04
C LYS A 840 29.85 18.51 0.73
N ALA A 841 28.80 19.02 1.38
CA ALA A 841 27.43 18.62 1.10
C ALA A 841 27.02 18.90 -0.36
N ILE A 842 27.44 20.04 -0.93
CA ILE A 842 27.25 20.33 -2.36
C ILE A 842 27.94 19.27 -3.23
N LEU A 843 29.20 18.93 -2.95
CA LEU A 843 29.93 17.93 -3.73
C LEU A 843 29.27 16.54 -3.63
N ASP A 844 28.93 16.10 -2.42
CA ASP A 844 28.32 14.80 -2.15
C ASP A 844 26.95 14.68 -2.85
N VAL A 845 26.10 15.72 -2.78
CA VAL A 845 24.80 15.74 -3.48
C VAL A 845 24.98 15.72 -5.00
N PHE A 846 25.93 16.48 -5.55
CA PHE A 846 26.17 16.43 -7.00
C PHE A 846 26.76 15.10 -7.48
N GLU A 847 27.54 14.41 -6.63
CA GLU A 847 27.99 13.04 -6.91
C GLU A 847 26.82 12.06 -6.92
N GLU A 848 25.92 12.15 -5.95
CA GLU A 848 24.68 11.37 -5.89
C GLU A 848 23.80 11.59 -7.13
N ILE A 849 23.59 12.85 -7.52
CA ILE A 849 22.84 13.21 -8.74
C ILE A 849 23.56 12.65 -9.98
N GLU A 850 24.88 12.74 -10.07
CA GLU A 850 25.64 12.19 -11.20
C GLU A 850 25.48 10.67 -11.30
N LEU A 851 25.51 9.95 -10.17
CA LEU A 851 25.27 8.51 -10.12
C LEU A 851 23.86 8.15 -10.59
N GLU A 852 22.85 8.93 -10.21
CA GLU A 852 21.47 8.71 -10.66
C GLU A 852 21.34 8.99 -12.17
N MET A 853 21.80 10.14 -12.63
CA MET A 853 21.77 10.52 -14.04
C MET A 853 22.58 9.56 -14.93
N ARG A 854 23.57 8.86 -14.38
CA ARG A 854 24.31 7.81 -15.09
C ARG A 854 23.44 6.61 -15.44
N LYS A 855 22.49 6.24 -14.58
CA LYS A 855 21.54 5.13 -14.83
C LYS A 855 20.64 5.43 -16.03
N GLU A 856 20.30 6.70 -16.22
CA GLU A 856 19.45 7.17 -17.32
C GLU A 856 20.24 7.63 -18.57
N GLY A 857 21.58 7.57 -18.55
CA GLY A 857 22.40 8.08 -19.65
C GLY A 857 22.42 9.61 -19.79
N LYS A 858 22.04 10.34 -18.73
CA LYS A 858 21.86 11.80 -18.67
C LYS A 858 22.97 12.55 -17.94
N VAL A 859 24.17 11.97 -17.81
CA VAL A 859 25.31 12.62 -17.11
C VAL A 859 25.66 13.99 -17.69
N TYR A 860 25.36 14.24 -18.96
CA TYR A 860 25.54 15.55 -19.60
C TYR A 860 24.76 16.68 -18.91
N CYS A 861 23.65 16.39 -18.23
CA CYS A 861 22.80 17.37 -17.54
C CYS A 861 23.54 18.09 -16.40
N ILE A 862 24.48 17.38 -15.75
CA ILE A 862 25.21 17.86 -14.56
C ILE A 862 25.97 19.16 -14.86
N LYS A 863 26.51 19.34 -16.07
CA LYS A 863 27.27 20.54 -16.44
C LYS A 863 26.39 21.80 -16.42
N TYR A 864 25.11 21.67 -16.76
CA TYR A 864 24.16 22.79 -16.79
C TYR A 864 23.75 23.20 -15.37
N VAL A 865 23.45 22.23 -14.50
CA VAL A 865 23.09 22.52 -13.10
C VAL A 865 24.30 23.06 -12.32
N LYS A 866 25.51 22.53 -12.56
CA LYS A 866 26.75 23.10 -12.00
C LYS A 866 26.98 24.54 -12.46
N LYS A 867 26.69 24.86 -13.74
CA LYS A 867 26.77 26.22 -14.26
C LYS A 867 25.81 27.15 -13.50
N GLU A 868 24.54 26.77 -13.34
CA GLU A 868 23.57 27.61 -12.61
C GLU A 868 23.90 27.73 -11.12
N MET A 869 24.45 26.69 -10.47
CA MET A 869 24.91 26.80 -9.08
C MET A 869 26.05 27.81 -8.94
N LYS A 870 27.01 27.81 -9.88
CA LYS A 870 28.08 28.83 -9.89
C LYS A 870 27.51 30.23 -10.07
N ARG A 871 26.52 30.40 -10.95
CA ARG A 871 25.85 31.70 -11.18
C ARG A 871 25.09 32.19 -9.95
N LEU A 872 24.42 31.28 -9.22
CA LEU A 872 23.75 31.57 -7.96
C LEU A 872 24.74 32.17 -6.95
N VAL A 873 25.83 31.44 -6.66
CA VAL A 873 26.85 31.85 -5.69
C VAL A 873 27.57 33.14 -6.10
N GLN A 874 27.82 33.34 -7.40
CA GLN A 874 28.35 34.60 -7.93
C GLN A 874 27.42 35.79 -7.68
N SER A 875 26.11 35.57 -7.78
CA SER A 875 25.09 36.60 -7.58
C SER A 875 24.96 36.94 -6.09
N HIS A 876 24.94 35.94 -5.21
CA HIS A 876 25.01 36.15 -3.76
C HIS A 876 26.28 36.92 -3.35
N MET A 877 27.44 36.63 -3.96
CA MET A 877 28.66 37.40 -3.70
C MET A 877 28.55 38.87 -4.13
N ALA A 878 27.85 39.16 -5.23
CA ALA A 878 27.60 40.53 -5.66
C ALA A 878 26.73 41.30 -4.64
N GLU A 879 25.75 40.63 -4.05
CA GLU A 879 24.87 41.20 -3.02
C GLU A 879 25.60 41.45 -1.70
N ALA A 880 26.40 40.48 -1.26
CA ALA A 880 27.25 40.65 -0.09
C ALA A 880 28.17 41.88 -0.25
N ARG A 881 28.71 42.11 -1.45
CA ARG A 881 29.50 43.32 -1.77
C ARG A 881 28.66 44.59 -1.73
N TRP A 882 27.42 44.57 -2.22
CA TRP A 882 26.53 45.72 -2.14
C TRP A 882 26.20 46.07 -0.69
N CYS A 883 25.84 45.07 0.12
CA CYS A 883 25.59 45.24 1.55
C CYS A 883 26.83 45.81 2.26
N HIS A 884 28.00 45.17 2.08
CA HIS A 884 29.24 45.60 2.72
C HIS A 884 29.66 47.04 2.36
N SER A 885 29.45 47.45 1.10
CA SER A 885 29.79 48.79 0.63
C SER A 885 28.69 49.83 0.82
N ASN A 886 27.55 49.47 1.40
CA ASN A 886 26.33 50.28 1.45
C ASN A 886 25.93 50.83 0.06
N HIS A 887 26.14 50.03 -0.99
CA HIS A 887 25.80 50.41 -2.35
C HIS A 887 24.31 50.16 -2.60
N THR A 888 23.60 51.19 -3.02
CA THR A 888 22.23 51.06 -3.53
C THR A 888 22.29 51.03 -5.07
N PRO A 889 22.07 49.88 -5.73
CA PRO A 889 22.03 49.82 -7.19
C PRO A 889 20.82 50.57 -7.75
N THR A 890 20.79 50.77 -9.07
CA THR A 890 19.53 51.09 -9.79
C THR A 890 18.62 49.85 -9.81
N LEU A 891 17.32 50.02 -10.07
CA LEU A 891 16.39 48.90 -10.19
C LEU A 891 16.79 47.93 -11.32
N GLU A 892 17.33 48.45 -12.42
CA GLU A 892 17.81 47.63 -13.53
C GLU A 892 18.99 46.75 -13.12
N GLU A 893 20.01 47.35 -12.48
CA GLU A 893 21.17 46.62 -11.94
C GLU A 893 20.74 45.60 -10.86
N TYR A 894 19.81 46.01 -9.98
CA TYR A 894 19.23 45.16 -8.94
C TYR A 894 18.60 43.91 -9.56
N MET A 895 17.72 44.07 -10.55
CA MET A 895 17.01 42.94 -11.19
C MET A 895 17.93 42.03 -12.01
N GLN A 896 19.08 42.52 -12.49
CA GLN A 896 20.05 41.66 -13.18
C GLN A 896 20.72 40.66 -12.24
N VAL A 897 20.99 41.05 -10.99
CA VAL A 897 21.62 40.17 -9.99
C VAL A 897 20.57 39.38 -9.21
N ARG A 898 19.54 40.07 -8.71
CA ARG A 898 18.58 39.52 -7.75
C ARG A 898 17.61 38.48 -8.32
N ARG A 899 17.44 38.46 -9.66
CA ARG A 899 16.73 37.36 -10.34
C ARG A 899 17.51 36.05 -10.29
N THR A 900 18.83 36.11 -10.33
CA THR A 900 19.69 34.91 -10.29
C THR A 900 19.93 34.44 -8.86
N SER A 901 20.15 35.36 -7.91
CA SER A 901 20.38 35.00 -6.50
C SER A 901 19.16 34.44 -5.79
N GLY A 902 17.95 34.75 -6.25
CA GLY A 902 16.73 34.08 -5.76
C GLY A 902 16.71 32.57 -6.04
N GLY A 903 17.69 32.02 -6.77
CA GLY A 903 17.85 30.58 -7.00
C GLY A 903 16.94 30.00 -8.09
N TYR A 904 15.97 30.75 -8.59
CA TYR A 904 14.96 30.27 -9.55
C TYR A 904 15.55 29.70 -10.85
N PRO A 905 16.53 30.33 -11.52
CA PRO A 905 17.17 29.72 -12.68
C PRO A 905 17.80 28.36 -12.37
N LEU A 906 18.43 28.21 -11.21
CA LEU A 906 19.00 26.94 -10.75
C LEU A 906 17.90 25.91 -10.51
N LEU A 907 16.86 26.24 -9.75
CA LEU A 907 15.81 25.30 -9.35
C LEU A 907 14.95 24.86 -10.54
N ILE A 908 14.62 25.77 -11.47
CA ILE A 908 13.93 25.41 -12.72
C ILE A 908 14.81 24.49 -13.56
N THR A 909 16.10 24.80 -13.75
CA THR A 909 17.01 23.94 -14.50
C THR A 909 17.17 22.56 -13.84
N ALA A 910 17.28 22.52 -12.50
CA ALA A 910 17.39 21.29 -11.72
C ALA A 910 16.14 20.42 -11.80
N SER A 911 14.94 21.03 -11.87
CA SER A 911 13.68 20.30 -11.98
C SER A 911 13.61 19.38 -13.20
N PHE A 912 14.33 19.71 -14.27
CA PHE A 912 14.36 18.90 -15.49
C PHE A 912 15.13 17.59 -15.29
N LEU A 913 16.09 17.53 -14.38
CA LEU A 913 16.80 16.28 -14.05
C LEU A 913 15.87 15.26 -13.42
N GLY A 914 14.82 15.73 -12.73
CA GLY A 914 13.79 14.87 -12.16
C GLY A 914 12.78 14.34 -13.18
N MET A 915 12.88 14.73 -14.46
CA MET A 915 11.94 14.36 -15.51
C MET A 915 12.54 13.32 -16.46
N GLU A 916 11.82 12.23 -16.71
CA GLU A 916 12.25 11.18 -17.64
C GLU A 916 12.38 11.70 -19.09
N ASP A 917 11.50 12.60 -19.52
CA ASP A 917 11.41 13.08 -20.90
C ASP A 917 12.23 14.34 -21.20
N SER A 918 13.03 14.84 -20.27
CA SER A 918 13.84 16.04 -20.49
C SER A 918 15.02 15.76 -21.43
N THR A 919 15.32 16.72 -22.29
CA THR A 919 16.40 16.63 -23.27
C THR A 919 17.51 17.64 -22.99
N GLU A 920 18.70 17.43 -23.58
CA GLU A 920 19.77 18.42 -23.53
C GLU A 920 19.33 19.78 -24.12
N GLN A 921 18.47 19.76 -25.14
CA GLN A 921 17.98 20.98 -25.76
C GLN A 921 17.09 21.80 -24.81
N ASP A 922 16.33 21.14 -23.93
CA ASP A 922 15.54 21.80 -22.89
C ASP A 922 16.43 22.49 -21.85
N LEU A 923 17.56 21.87 -21.48
CA LEU A 923 18.55 22.47 -20.58
C LEU A 923 19.30 23.64 -21.24
N ILE A 924 19.67 23.52 -22.51
CA ILE A 924 20.25 24.62 -23.28
C ILE A 924 19.27 25.78 -23.36
N TRP A 925 18.00 25.49 -23.64
CA TRP A 925 16.94 26.48 -23.68
C TRP A 925 16.82 27.18 -22.31
N ALA A 926 16.70 26.44 -21.21
CA ALA A 926 16.56 27.05 -19.88
C ALA A 926 17.76 27.89 -19.46
N THR A 927 18.99 27.42 -19.72
CA THR A 927 20.22 28.12 -19.34
C THR A 927 20.57 29.32 -20.24
N ASN A 928 19.76 29.60 -21.27
CA ASN A 928 19.77 30.83 -22.07
C ASN A 928 18.75 31.87 -21.57
N GLU A 929 18.13 31.64 -20.41
CA GLU A 929 17.19 32.56 -19.75
C GLU A 929 16.02 33.02 -20.65
N PRO A 930 15.17 32.09 -21.08
CA PRO A 930 13.98 32.42 -21.85
C PRO A 930 13.04 33.29 -21.00
N VAL A 931 12.22 34.09 -21.69
CA VAL A 931 11.31 35.08 -21.07
C VAL A 931 10.50 34.50 -19.92
N ILE A 932 9.99 33.26 -20.03
CA ILE A 932 9.21 32.61 -18.97
C ILE A 932 10.01 32.36 -17.68
N ILE A 933 11.29 31.98 -17.78
CA ILE A 933 12.15 31.76 -16.60
C ILE A 933 12.51 33.11 -15.98
N ALA A 934 12.86 34.09 -16.82
CA ALA A 934 13.11 35.45 -16.39
C ALA A 934 11.89 36.06 -15.65
N ALA A 935 10.68 35.88 -16.21
CA ALA A 935 9.44 36.34 -15.61
C ALA A 935 9.10 35.61 -14.31
N SER A 936 9.32 34.29 -14.24
CA SER A 936 9.14 33.52 -13.00
C SER A 936 10.06 34.02 -11.88
N ALA A 937 11.31 34.37 -12.20
CA ALA A 937 12.24 34.98 -11.25
C ALA A 937 11.84 36.41 -10.84
N VAL A 938 11.20 37.19 -11.73
CA VAL A 938 10.61 38.50 -11.39
C VAL A 938 9.47 38.34 -10.39
N VAL A 939 8.55 37.38 -10.63
CA VAL A 939 7.47 37.06 -9.69
C VAL A 939 8.05 36.70 -8.33
N ALA A 940 9.05 35.81 -8.30
CA ALA A 940 9.75 35.42 -7.07
C ALA A 940 10.32 36.60 -6.30
N ARG A 941 11.23 37.36 -6.91
CA ARG A 941 11.99 38.39 -6.19
C ARG A 941 11.13 39.57 -5.75
N ILE A 942 10.22 40.02 -6.61
CA ILE A 942 9.40 41.20 -6.27
C ILE A 942 8.35 40.84 -5.21
N SER A 943 7.74 39.66 -5.27
CA SER A 943 6.77 39.26 -4.24
C SER A 943 7.44 39.11 -2.87
N ASP A 944 8.61 38.49 -2.84
CA ASP A 944 9.43 38.39 -1.63
C ASP A 944 9.82 39.78 -1.08
N ASP A 945 10.36 40.66 -1.93
CA ASP A 945 10.68 42.04 -1.52
C ASP A 945 9.48 42.79 -0.95
N ILE A 946 8.28 42.66 -1.55
CA ILE A 946 7.10 43.40 -1.08
C ILE A 946 6.68 42.97 0.32
N VAL A 947 6.74 41.68 0.60
CA VAL A 947 6.27 41.10 1.86
C VAL A 947 7.35 41.16 2.95
N GLY A 948 8.62 40.97 2.59
CA GLY A 948 9.76 40.94 3.50
C GLY A 948 10.35 42.30 3.88
N ASP A 949 10.10 43.36 3.10
CA ASP A 949 10.78 44.68 3.20
C ASP A 949 10.88 45.19 4.64
N GLU A 950 9.78 45.19 5.41
CA GLU A 950 9.80 45.77 6.76
C GLU A 950 10.74 45.02 7.72
N ILE A 951 10.79 43.68 7.64
CA ILE A 951 11.62 42.82 8.48
C ILE A 951 13.08 42.87 8.02
N GLU A 952 13.33 42.83 6.71
CA GLU A 952 14.67 42.86 6.14
C GLU A 952 15.39 44.18 6.46
N GLN A 953 14.66 45.31 6.48
CA GLN A 953 15.23 46.61 6.85
C GLN A 953 15.71 46.69 8.31
N GLU A 954 15.19 45.85 9.22
CA GLU A 954 15.66 45.81 10.60
C GLU A 954 17.05 45.15 10.75
N ARG A 955 17.50 44.37 9.76
CA ARG A 955 18.67 43.48 9.86
C ARG A 955 19.97 43.97 9.20
N GLN A 956 20.08 45.24 8.79
CA GLN A 956 21.20 45.74 7.96
C GLN A 956 21.42 44.88 6.70
N HIS A 957 20.33 44.57 5.99
CA HIS A 957 20.31 43.74 4.79
C HIS A 957 20.60 44.55 3.49
N VAL A 958 20.78 43.86 2.35
CA VAL A 958 20.82 44.53 1.03
C VAL A 958 19.50 45.25 0.77
N VAL A 959 19.56 46.40 0.09
CA VAL A 959 18.38 47.21 -0.26
C VAL A 959 17.36 46.41 -1.09
N SER A 960 16.06 46.58 -0.84
CA SER A 960 14.99 45.88 -1.56
C SER A 960 14.67 46.55 -2.91
N SER A 961 13.94 45.87 -3.81
CA SER A 961 13.45 46.50 -5.05
C SER A 961 12.58 47.74 -4.79
N ILE A 962 11.84 47.78 -3.66
CA ILE A 962 11.06 48.95 -3.23
C ILE A 962 11.98 50.16 -3.05
N GLN A 963 13.10 49.99 -2.34
CA GLN A 963 14.05 51.07 -2.10
C GLN A 963 14.77 51.52 -3.36
N CYS A 964 15.18 50.57 -4.21
CA CYS A 964 15.76 50.87 -5.52
C CYS A 964 14.79 51.71 -6.38
N TYR A 965 13.52 51.30 -6.45
CA TYR A 965 12.49 52.02 -7.21
C TYR A 965 12.23 53.41 -6.63
N MET A 966 12.10 53.53 -5.31
CA MET A 966 11.93 54.82 -4.63
C MET A 966 13.08 55.77 -4.92
N LYS A 967 14.32 55.26 -4.96
CA LYS A 967 15.51 56.04 -5.28
C LYS A 967 15.52 56.52 -6.74
N ASP A 968 15.25 55.62 -7.67
CA ASP A 968 15.31 55.91 -9.11
C ASP A 968 14.21 56.90 -9.55
N HIS A 969 13.00 56.77 -8.98
CA HIS A 969 11.83 57.55 -9.40
C HIS A 969 11.42 58.66 -8.42
N LYS A 970 12.02 58.72 -7.23
CA LYS A 970 11.71 59.71 -6.17
C LYS A 970 10.23 59.73 -5.76
N ILE A 971 9.66 58.54 -5.56
CA ILE A 971 8.26 58.35 -5.17
C ILE A 971 8.10 57.78 -3.75
N SER A 972 6.87 57.76 -3.24
CA SER A 972 6.56 57.16 -1.94
C SER A 972 6.64 55.63 -1.97
N ARG A 973 6.87 55.01 -0.80
CA ARG A 973 6.86 53.54 -0.63
C ARG A 973 5.59 52.91 -1.18
N LYS A 974 4.42 53.47 -0.85
CA LYS A 974 3.13 52.97 -1.33
C LYS A 974 3.05 52.97 -2.85
N CYS A 975 3.46 54.07 -3.50
CA CYS A 975 3.48 54.15 -4.95
C CYS A 975 4.50 53.18 -5.57
N ALA A 976 5.66 52.97 -4.93
CA ALA A 976 6.64 52.00 -5.39
C ALA A 976 6.09 50.56 -5.33
N ILE A 977 5.40 50.18 -4.25
CA ILE A 977 4.71 48.89 -4.13
C ILE A 977 3.66 48.71 -5.24
N GLU A 978 2.82 49.74 -5.48
CA GLU A 978 1.82 49.70 -6.56
C GLU A 978 2.44 49.50 -7.94
N GLU A 979 3.58 50.13 -8.24
CA GLU A 979 4.29 49.94 -9.51
C GLU A 979 5.00 48.58 -9.61
N LEU A 980 5.57 48.08 -8.51
CA LEU A 980 6.19 46.75 -8.45
C LEU A 980 5.16 45.63 -8.62
N PHE A 981 3.94 45.77 -8.08
CA PHE A 981 2.85 44.83 -8.37
C PHE A 981 2.48 44.80 -9.86
N LYS A 982 2.54 45.93 -10.57
CA LYS A 982 2.34 45.94 -12.03
C LYS A 982 3.43 45.15 -12.75
N LEU A 983 4.68 45.17 -12.24
CA LEU A 983 5.76 44.34 -12.80
C LEU A 983 5.50 42.84 -12.57
N VAL A 984 4.96 42.45 -11.41
CA VAL A 984 4.52 41.07 -11.15
C VAL A 984 3.39 40.67 -12.10
N GLU A 985 2.39 41.53 -12.30
CA GLU A 985 1.30 41.28 -13.26
C GLU A 985 1.81 41.18 -14.71
N ASN A 986 2.76 42.01 -15.10
CA ASN A 986 3.39 41.93 -16.42
C ASN A 986 4.21 40.64 -16.57
N ALA A 987 4.90 40.19 -15.54
CA ALA A 987 5.61 38.91 -15.54
C ALA A 987 4.63 37.72 -15.68
N TRP A 988 3.46 37.76 -15.05
CA TRP A 988 2.41 36.76 -15.29
C TRP A 988 1.90 36.77 -16.74
N LYS A 989 1.76 37.95 -17.37
CA LYS A 989 1.42 38.05 -18.80
C LYS A 989 2.52 37.47 -19.69
N ASP A 990 3.78 37.73 -19.38
CA ASP A 990 4.93 37.14 -20.09
C ASP A 990 4.94 35.61 -19.97
N ILE A 991 4.63 35.06 -18.79
CA ILE A 991 4.47 33.62 -18.55
C ILE A 991 3.32 33.06 -19.40
N ASN A 992 2.17 33.75 -19.42
CA ASN A 992 1.02 33.33 -20.22
C ASN A 992 1.33 33.35 -21.72
N ASP A 993 1.95 34.43 -22.22
CA ASP A 993 2.35 34.56 -23.62
C ASP A 993 3.31 33.45 -24.06
N ALA A 994 4.27 33.08 -23.20
CA ALA A 994 5.21 32.00 -23.48
C ALA A 994 4.56 30.61 -23.53
N CYS A 995 3.40 30.42 -22.90
CA CYS A 995 2.63 29.18 -22.96
C CYS A 995 1.74 29.06 -24.21
N LEU A 996 1.54 30.12 -24.98
CA LEU A 996 0.70 30.08 -26.19
C LEU A 996 1.48 29.57 -27.41
N ALA A 997 0.83 28.75 -28.24
CA ALA A 997 1.43 28.18 -29.44
C ALA A 997 1.76 29.26 -30.51
N PRO A 998 2.84 29.06 -31.30
CA PRO A 998 3.81 27.95 -31.21
C PRO A 998 4.79 28.12 -30.03
N THR A 999 4.98 27.07 -29.24
CA THR A 999 5.92 27.07 -28.10
C THR A 999 7.34 26.68 -28.53
N GLN A 1000 8.36 27.15 -27.81
CA GLN A 1000 9.77 26.83 -28.10
C GLN A 1000 10.20 25.44 -27.59
N VAL A 1001 9.56 24.97 -26.52
CA VAL A 1001 9.76 23.67 -25.88
C VAL A 1001 8.39 23.05 -25.55
N PRO A 1002 8.32 21.73 -25.24
CA PRO A 1002 7.07 21.09 -24.86
C PRO A 1002 6.39 21.77 -23.65
N MET A 1003 5.05 21.78 -23.62
CA MET A 1003 4.28 22.42 -22.54
C MET A 1003 4.68 21.93 -21.15
N LYS A 1004 4.95 20.63 -20.98
CA LYS A 1004 5.42 20.04 -19.71
C LYS A 1004 6.71 20.68 -19.16
N ILE A 1005 7.59 21.17 -20.04
CA ILE A 1005 8.83 21.88 -19.66
C ILE A 1005 8.49 23.31 -19.20
N LEU A 1006 7.63 24.02 -19.94
CA LEU A 1006 7.15 25.37 -19.56
C LEU A 1006 6.43 25.35 -18.21
N MET A 1007 5.62 24.30 -17.95
CA MET A 1007 4.86 24.17 -16.72
C MET A 1007 5.71 24.10 -15.46
N ARG A 1008 7.00 23.73 -15.54
CA ARG A 1008 7.91 23.84 -14.39
C ARG A 1008 8.13 25.29 -13.98
N ALA A 1009 8.42 26.18 -14.93
CA ALA A 1009 8.56 27.60 -14.65
C ALA A 1009 7.25 28.20 -14.11
N VAL A 1010 6.10 27.84 -14.72
CA VAL A 1010 4.78 28.25 -14.22
C VAL A 1010 4.55 27.78 -12.78
N ASN A 1011 4.84 26.51 -12.47
CA ASN A 1011 4.62 25.98 -11.13
C ASN A 1011 5.57 26.59 -10.10
N PHE A 1012 6.80 26.93 -10.46
CA PHE A 1012 7.68 27.72 -9.59
C PHE A 1012 7.13 29.12 -9.29
N ALA A 1013 6.53 29.79 -10.28
CA ALA A 1013 5.84 31.07 -10.06
C ALA A 1013 4.59 30.91 -9.17
N ARG A 1014 3.84 29.81 -9.32
CA ARG A 1014 2.69 29.48 -8.45
C ARG A 1014 3.10 29.24 -7.00
N VAL A 1015 4.23 28.56 -6.77
CA VAL A 1015 4.75 28.36 -5.42
C VAL A 1015 5.02 29.71 -4.75
N ILE A 1016 5.58 30.69 -5.45
CA ILE A 1016 5.78 32.04 -4.90
C ILE A 1016 4.46 32.71 -4.58
N ASP A 1017 3.50 32.68 -5.50
CA ASP A 1017 2.22 33.34 -5.30
C ASP A 1017 1.54 32.82 -4.03
N VAL A 1018 1.70 31.52 -3.71
CA VAL A 1018 1.22 30.91 -2.47
C VAL A 1018 2.08 31.25 -1.26
N LEU A 1019 3.41 31.15 -1.36
CA LEU A 1019 4.32 31.35 -0.21
C LEU A 1019 4.42 32.81 0.24
N TYR A 1020 4.16 33.77 -0.65
CA TYR A 1020 4.30 35.21 -0.40
C TYR A 1020 3.01 35.97 -0.71
N LYS A 1021 1.84 35.32 -0.56
CA LYS A 1021 0.55 35.96 -0.86
C LYS A 1021 0.24 37.14 0.06
N ASP A 1022 0.31 36.88 1.35
CA ASP A 1022 -0.08 37.80 2.42
C ASP A 1022 1.08 38.04 3.41
N GLU A 1023 1.90 37.02 3.65
CA GLU A 1023 3.05 37.04 4.54
C GLU A 1023 4.14 36.07 4.02
N ASP A 1024 5.38 36.20 4.49
CA ASP A 1024 6.46 35.26 4.16
C ASP A 1024 6.32 34.02 5.03
N ILE A 1025 5.57 33.04 4.51
CA ILE A 1025 5.30 31.77 5.21
C ILE A 1025 6.45 30.77 5.05
N TYR A 1026 7.47 31.06 4.23
CA TYR A 1026 8.67 30.22 4.16
C TYR A 1026 9.61 30.50 5.33
N THR A 1027 9.92 31.77 5.57
CA THR A 1027 10.70 32.19 6.74
C THR A 1027 9.89 31.95 8.02
N ASN A 1028 8.60 32.29 8.03
CA ASN A 1028 7.71 32.13 9.18
C ASN A 1028 6.76 30.93 9.01
N ALA A 1029 7.31 29.72 8.96
CA ALA A 1029 6.59 28.47 8.68
C ALA A 1029 5.51 28.02 9.70
N GLY A 1030 5.12 28.87 10.65
CA GLY A 1030 3.93 28.65 11.48
C GLY A 1030 2.64 28.93 10.71
N GLY A 1031 1.48 28.70 11.35
CA GLY A 1031 0.18 29.08 10.79
C GLY A 1031 -0.11 28.46 9.42
N ILE A 1032 -0.21 29.30 8.38
CA ILE A 1032 -0.66 28.93 7.03
C ILE A 1032 0.23 27.86 6.39
N MET A 1033 1.56 27.98 6.51
CA MET A 1033 2.47 26.99 5.91
C MET A 1033 2.26 25.60 6.52
N LYS A 1034 2.12 25.56 7.85
CA LYS A 1034 1.82 24.32 8.57
C LYS A 1034 0.48 23.74 8.12
N ASP A 1035 -0.55 24.56 7.96
CA ASP A 1035 -1.86 24.12 7.49
C ASP A 1035 -1.81 23.53 6.08
N HIS A 1036 -1.02 24.12 5.17
CA HIS A 1036 -0.79 23.60 3.82
C HIS A 1036 -0.03 22.27 3.83
N ILE A 1037 1.03 22.17 4.64
CA ILE A 1037 1.78 20.93 4.84
C ILE A 1037 0.87 19.83 5.40
N GLU A 1038 0.08 20.13 6.43
CA GLU A 1038 -0.87 19.19 7.02
C GLU A 1038 -1.90 18.74 5.99
N THR A 1039 -2.39 19.64 5.15
CA THR A 1039 -3.39 19.33 4.12
C THR A 1039 -2.84 18.39 3.04
N LEU A 1040 -1.59 18.58 2.61
CA LEU A 1040 -1.00 17.72 1.57
C LEU A 1040 -0.41 16.42 2.11
N LEU A 1041 0.23 16.45 3.28
CA LEU A 1041 1.05 15.34 3.78
C LEU A 1041 0.44 14.59 4.96
N VAL A 1042 -0.55 15.13 5.68
CA VAL A 1042 -1.06 14.52 6.93
C VAL A 1042 -2.52 14.12 6.83
N LYS A 1043 -3.38 15.00 6.29
CA LYS A 1043 -4.82 14.79 6.21
C LYS A 1043 -5.14 13.88 5.02
N LYS A 1044 -5.62 12.67 5.30
CA LYS A 1044 -6.16 11.76 4.27
C LYS A 1044 -7.54 12.23 3.82
N MET A 1045 -7.83 11.99 2.55
CA MET A 1045 -9.17 12.18 1.99
C MET A 1045 -10.08 11.03 2.40
N SER A 1046 -11.26 11.34 2.92
CA SER A 1046 -12.30 10.34 3.20
C SER A 1046 -12.92 9.85 1.89
N VAL A 1047 -12.68 8.58 1.54
CA VAL A 1047 -13.07 7.95 0.25
C VAL A 1047 -14.50 7.44 0.25
#